data_AF-A0A507AYI6-F1
#
_entry.id   AF-A0A507AYI6-F1
#
_cell.length_a   1.000
_cell.length_b   1.000
_cell.length_c   1.000
_cell.angle_alpha   90.00
_cell.angle_beta   90.00
_cell.angle_gamma   90.00
#
_symmetry.space_group_name_H-M   'P 1'
#
loop_
_entity.id
_entity.type
_entity.pdbx_description
1 polymer ?
#
loop_
_entity_poly.entity_id
_entity_poly.type
_entity_poly.pdbx_seq_one_letter_code
_entity_poly.pdbx_strand_id
1 'polypeptide(L)'
;MAREKPVPPPQARVDDENKLRRTAPPFLHKVGYAAHMYGLQAMLALPLYLRGWKEHFYPPENGPSIVKTYDVRPALPVRIFFPASFDLTSPQQLPTLFTIHGGGWCIGVSRDDDEWNRAFADAHSALVISLEYAKAPWSPFPTAVHDLEALFHAVLADESLPIARSPSRVALLGFSAGGNLALALAQLPSVSGAAGGAPQAAVSVYGCLDLARSPWAKMHNRFYKVALPPPRNHIEDPLARLCPSFDWSYIPYGHDLRDPLLSPAFAEREGLPRHVCLVGAELDMLAHESWRSAVRWANEVRGGPSRTRPVPDPDIKEDKVRKVGKRASSKRKGELEPPGDDRYDFEEWDEDGAGSVKWLLVPDVLHAFDNPGMRNVMGGEETMQDAEMKTVAYQAEVAGWLYREYQYEPLHGLNHIRLLELLPGSEGDPISVILHEHSLSDDAGYEAISYVWGDPAARKEINCGRGTLQVTVNLHDALSHFRWPDRARMLWSDAACINQQDLDERASQVQLMHLIYQNASRCLVWLGPSDADSAAAVPLIADMTAIVARRLGVDLDQLDEQLERQGRDMFLAKRVGFEGLPEKTDPIWASLMRFFARKWFSRVWVIQEVNFARSVLFYCGADCMSWAALFHVSDWIMTNSGSLRWHDIMTRQPHDLASLMTRRSGNLMDMRRDGFNKDKLEVDQLLDYGKAFDATDLRDKVFAMMNFNAFRRAIPDMVADYTLSVAQVYTETTMAAIRGQKNLRILLTVEHDPDKPESEFPSWVPRWHRPDSNRSISALLSQDNTASADESLPLDQVKVLQPGPVLQLPGLVVDVVQDLCDIHQPLILNTGVFSRHAFRPHKPWARYRYHDPEDPASRPVEGAPYQTKPDIVEAYALVLTGGYREHDNVFAIGCGGHPNLVAANRVEFVAWLSRLRAIEALFPEYVPPGLYSPTQPGFGDLYGDQIPDWSAHWERMIRVYLLGRMLFRTRRGYLGLGTRGLMEGDLVCVLFGGNVPFVLRKVGAGEVVDNGEERYALVGNAYVHGIMEGQVVKEWKEGKRERRIFNLV
;
A
#
# COMPACT_ATOMS: atom_id res chain seq x y z
N MET A 1 43.14 -6.80 -63.86
CA MET A 1 44.43 -6.95 -63.15
C MET A 1 44.87 -5.60 -62.61
N ALA A 2 44.60 -5.34 -61.34
CA ALA A 2 45.43 -4.54 -60.44
C ALA A 2 44.94 -4.90 -59.03
N ARG A 3 45.70 -5.74 -58.32
CA ARG A 3 45.45 -6.08 -56.91
C ARG A 3 45.89 -4.89 -56.08
N GLU A 4 44.97 -4.06 -55.61
CA GLU A 4 45.29 -3.14 -54.52
C GLU A 4 45.25 -3.93 -53.20
N LYS A 5 46.41 -3.98 -52.55
CA LYS A 5 46.58 -4.56 -51.21
C LYS A 5 45.74 -3.76 -50.20
N PRO A 6 45.27 -4.38 -49.11
CA PRO A 6 44.63 -3.64 -48.02
C PRO A 6 45.61 -2.59 -47.49
N VAL A 7 45.22 -1.33 -47.60
CA VAL A 7 46.00 -0.18 -47.16
C VAL A 7 45.94 -0.16 -45.62
N PRO A 8 47.07 -0.25 -44.88
CA PRO A 8 47.05 -0.01 -43.42
C PRO A 8 46.47 1.39 -43.15
N PRO A 9 45.82 1.64 -41.99
CA PRO A 9 45.31 2.98 -41.69
C PRO A 9 46.44 3.98 -41.94
N PRO A 10 46.26 4.97 -42.84
CA PRO A 10 47.32 5.88 -43.17
C PRO A 10 47.63 6.63 -41.87
N GLN A 11 48.80 6.33 -41.30
CA GLN A 11 49.36 6.95 -40.09
C GLN A 11 49.02 6.27 -38.74
N ALA A 12 49.21 4.95 -38.60
CA ALA A 12 49.35 4.30 -37.29
C ALA A 12 50.49 3.26 -37.28
N ARG A 13 51.11 3.03 -36.12
CA ARG A 13 52.16 2.02 -35.92
C ARG A 13 51.91 1.28 -34.61
N VAL A 14 51.99 -0.05 -34.64
CA VAL A 14 52.01 -0.87 -33.42
C VAL A 14 53.39 -0.70 -32.77
N ASP A 15 53.42 -0.29 -31.52
CA ASP A 15 54.66 -0.16 -30.73
C ASP A 15 55.01 -1.47 -30.01
N ASP A 16 56.12 -1.47 -29.28
CA ASP A 16 56.61 -2.64 -28.54
C ASP A 16 55.69 -3.05 -27.38
N GLU A 17 54.75 -2.19 -26.98
CA GLU A 17 53.70 -2.45 -25.97
C GLU A 17 52.40 -2.96 -26.61
N ASN A 18 52.39 -3.27 -27.92
CA ASN A 18 51.22 -3.69 -28.70
C ASN A 18 50.09 -2.62 -28.78
N LYS A 19 50.42 -1.35 -28.52
CA LYS A 19 49.51 -0.20 -28.64
C LYS A 19 49.50 0.31 -30.08
N LEU A 20 48.33 0.68 -30.59
CA LEU A 20 48.19 1.18 -31.97
C LEU A 20 48.33 2.69 -31.96
N ARG A 21 49.56 3.19 -32.05
CA ARG A 21 49.84 4.63 -31.91
C ARG A 21 49.62 5.40 -33.19
N ARG A 22 48.98 6.57 -33.07
CA ARG A 22 48.83 7.56 -34.15
C ARG A 22 50.20 8.10 -34.58
N THR A 23 50.49 8.11 -35.88
CA THR A 23 51.72 8.71 -36.41
C THR A 23 51.44 10.02 -37.15
N ALA A 24 52.47 10.81 -37.41
CA ALA A 24 52.32 12.09 -38.08
C ALA A 24 52.18 11.92 -39.62
N PRO A 25 51.21 12.59 -40.27
CA PRO A 25 51.15 12.65 -41.72
C PRO A 25 52.38 13.34 -42.34
N PRO A 26 52.66 13.13 -43.65
CA PRO A 26 53.58 13.97 -44.40
C PRO A 26 53.21 15.46 -44.30
N PHE A 27 54.21 16.35 -44.33
CA PHE A 27 54.01 17.80 -44.11
C PHE A 27 52.92 18.41 -45.01
N LEU A 28 52.90 18.10 -46.30
CA LEU A 28 51.89 18.63 -47.23
C LEU A 28 50.46 18.18 -46.88
N HIS A 29 50.28 16.98 -46.33
CA HIS A 29 48.97 16.51 -45.86
C HIS A 29 48.54 17.28 -44.61
N LYS A 30 49.46 17.59 -43.68
CA LYS A 30 49.15 18.44 -42.52
C LYS A 30 48.67 19.82 -42.95
N VAL A 31 49.35 20.44 -43.91
CA VAL A 31 48.93 21.74 -44.46
C VAL A 31 47.56 21.63 -45.13
N GLY A 32 47.31 20.56 -45.89
CA GLY A 32 46.01 20.32 -46.51
C GLY A 32 44.88 20.13 -45.50
N TYR A 33 45.07 19.32 -44.47
CA TYR A 33 44.08 19.11 -43.41
C TYR A 33 43.82 20.38 -42.61
N ALA A 34 44.88 21.13 -42.28
CA ALA A 34 44.77 22.43 -41.63
C ALA A 34 43.94 23.39 -42.50
N ALA A 35 44.31 23.59 -43.77
CA ALA A 35 43.60 24.49 -44.67
C ALA A 35 42.12 24.10 -44.83
N HIS A 36 41.83 22.80 -44.94
CA HIS A 36 40.47 22.30 -45.02
C HIS A 36 39.67 22.58 -43.76
N MET A 37 40.21 22.28 -42.57
CA MET A 37 39.49 22.47 -41.30
C MET A 37 39.28 23.96 -40.98
N TYR A 38 40.31 24.79 -41.14
CA TYR A 38 40.19 26.24 -40.91
C TYR A 38 39.23 26.88 -41.91
N GLY A 39 39.26 26.46 -43.18
CA GLY A 39 38.31 26.90 -44.19
C GLY A 39 36.87 26.54 -43.82
N LEU A 40 36.64 25.31 -43.37
CA LEU A 40 35.33 24.84 -42.94
C LEU A 40 34.81 25.61 -41.71
N GLN A 41 35.63 25.77 -40.67
CA GLN A 41 35.29 26.55 -39.48
C GLN A 41 35.00 28.01 -39.82
N ALA A 42 35.81 28.64 -40.67
CA ALA A 42 35.61 30.03 -41.10
C ALA A 42 34.32 30.19 -41.92
N MET A 43 34.00 29.24 -42.80
CA MET A 43 32.76 29.23 -43.59
C MET A 43 31.51 29.14 -42.69
N LEU A 44 31.59 28.40 -41.58
CA LEU A 44 30.48 28.24 -40.63
C LEU A 44 30.39 29.37 -39.60
N ALA A 45 31.49 30.06 -39.30
CA ALA A 45 31.55 31.06 -38.24
C ALA A 45 30.57 32.23 -38.44
N LEU A 46 30.52 32.83 -39.64
CA LEU A 46 29.65 33.98 -39.91
C LEU A 46 28.15 33.61 -39.90
N PRO A 47 27.69 32.53 -40.56
CA PRO A 47 26.30 32.06 -40.43
C PRO A 47 25.88 31.78 -38.98
N LEU A 48 26.74 31.11 -38.19
CA LEU A 48 26.45 30.82 -36.79
C LEU A 48 26.38 32.08 -35.93
N TYR A 49 27.28 33.04 -36.16
CA TYR A 49 27.24 34.35 -35.51
C TYR A 49 25.96 35.11 -35.83
N LEU A 50 25.58 35.19 -37.11
CA LEU A 50 24.34 35.85 -37.55
C LEU A 50 23.09 35.17 -36.98
N ARG A 51 23.09 33.83 -36.92
CA ARG A 51 22.01 33.05 -36.30
C ARG A 51 21.90 33.35 -34.81
N GLY A 52 23.03 33.39 -34.08
CA GLY A 52 23.06 33.80 -32.67
C GLY A 52 22.58 35.22 -32.42
N TRP A 53 22.96 36.15 -33.28
CA TRP A 53 22.48 37.52 -33.20
C TRP A 53 20.97 37.61 -33.42
N LYS A 54 20.45 36.92 -34.45
CA LYS A 54 19.00 36.86 -34.72
C LYS A 54 18.23 36.28 -33.54
N GLU A 55 18.66 35.15 -33.00
CA GLU A 55 17.96 34.44 -31.92
C GLU A 55 18.02 35.18 -30.58
N HIS A 56 19.03 36.03 -30.36
CA HIS A 56 19.08 36.91 -29.19
C HIS A 56 17.94 37.93 -29.18
N PHE A 57 17.55 38.46 -30.34
CA PHE A 57 16.43 39.40 -30.47
C PHE A 57 15.08 38.70 -30.73
N TYR A 58 15.12 37.53 -31.35
CA TYR A 58 13.95 36.74 -31.73
C TYR A 58 14.17 35.27 -31.32
N PRO A 59 13.98 34.93 -30.03
CA PRO A 59 14.18 33.56 -29.55
C PRO A 59 13.26 32.59 -30.30
N PRO A 60 13.75 31.44 -30.75
CA PRO A 60 12.91 30.43 -31.39
C PRO A 60 11.93 29.84 -30.37
N GLU A 61 10.70 29.54 -30.80
CA GLU A 61 9.67 28.92 -29.94
C GLU A 61 10.16 27.61 -29.30
N ASN A 62 10.97 26.84 -30.04
CA ASN A 62 11.55 25.57 -29.59
C ASN A 62 12.91 25.73 -28.88
N GLY A 63 13.29 26.95 -28.46
CA GLY A 63 14.57 27.22 -27.80
C GLY A 63 14.67 26.65 -26.37
N PRO A 64 15.87 26.73 -25.77
CA PRO A 64 16.06 26.36 -24.37
C PRO A 64 15.27 27.29 -23.47
N SER A 65 14.79 26.74 -22.36
CA SER A 65 14.11 27.51 -21.32
C SER A 65 15.08 28.51 -20.66
N ILE A 66 16.32 28.07 -20.41
CA ILE A 66 17.41 28.93 -19.91
C ILE A 66 18.76 28.53 -20.54
N VAL A 67 19.66 29.50 -20.66
CA VAL A 67 21.07 29.27 -21.02
C VAL A 67 21.93 29.78 -19.88
N LYS A 68 22.78 28.92 -19.31
CA LYS A 68 23.68 29.24 -18.20
C LYS A 68 25.13 29.07 -18.62
N THR A 69 26.01 29.79 -17.95
CA THR A 69 27.46 29.61 -18.01
C THR A 69 27.97 29.37 -16.59
N TYR A 70 28.93 28.46 -16.43
CA TYR A 70 29.52 28.14 -15.13
C TYR A 70 30.98 28.62 -15.07
N ASP A 71 31.43 29.03 -13.88
CA ASP A 71 32.77 29.60 -13.68
C ASP A 71 33.91 28.64 -14.08
N VAL A 72 33.66 27.33 -14.01
CA VAL A 72 34.63 26.31 -14.41
C VAL A 72 34.95 26.36 -15.91
N ARG A 73 34.00 26.81 -16.75
CA ARG A 73 34.10 26.92 -18.22
C ARG A 73 33.18 28.03 -18.74
N PRO A 74 33.52 29.32 -18.53
CA PRO A 74 32.63 30.43 -18.83
C PRO A 74 32.36 30.64 -20.33
N ALA A 75 33.23 30.12 -21.19
CA ALA A 75 33.08 30.19 -22.65
C ALA A 75 32.20 29.07 -23.24
N LEU A 76 31.77 28.10 -22.44
CA LEU A 76 30.99 26.94 -22.89
C LEU A 76 29.59 27.00 -22.27
N PRO A 77 28.60 27.62 -22.96
CA PRO A 77 27.25 27.73 -22.43
C PRO A 77 26.54 26.38 -22.35
N VAL A 78 25.80 26.17 -21.27
CA VAL A 78 24.92 25.02 -21.04
C VAL A 78 23.48 25.45 -21.33
N ARG A 79 22.76 24.67 -22.15
CA ARG A 79 21.39 24.98 -22.56
C ARG A 79 20.43 24.03 -21.85
N ILE A 80 19.41 24.55 -21.18
CA ILE A 80 18.54 23.77 -20.28
C ILE A 80 17.09 23.90 -20.73
N PHE A 81 16.41 22.77 -20.86
CA PHE A 81 15.04 22.64 -21.34
C PHE A 81 14.18 22.04 -20.23
N PHE A 82 13.32 22.87 -19.64
CA PHE A 82 12.26 22.38 -18.76
C PHE A 82 11.10 21.87 -19.63
N PRO A 83 10.47 20.74 -19.26
CA PRO A 83 9.29 20.27 -19.98
C PRO A 83 8.15 21.28 -19.85
N ALA A 84 7.39 21.49 -20.92
CA ALA A 84 6.29 22.46 -20.94
C ALA A 84 5.23 22.24 -19.85
N SER A 85 5.08 21.00 -19.36
CA SER A 85 4.17 20.63 -18.27
C SER A 85 4.67 20.98 -16.87
N PHE A 86 5.93 21.39 -16.70
CA PHE A 86 6.54 21.55 -15.38
C PHE A 86 6.30 22.93 -14.77
N ASP A 87 5.77 22.93 -13.55
CA ASP A 87 5.65 24.12 -12.72
C ASP A 87 6.96 24.39 -12.00
N LEU A 88 7.60 25.53 -12.30
CA LEU A 88 8.86 25.96 -11.69
C LEU A 88 8.78 26.18 -10.17
N THR A 89 7.57 26.29 -9.61
CA THR A 89 7.35 26.38 -8.16
C THR A 89 7.19 25.02 -7.49
N SER A 90 7.11 23.95 -8.28
CA SER A 90 6.97 22.58 -7.78
C SER A 90 8.24 22.10 -7.08
N PRO A 91 8.13 21.43 -5.91
CA PRO A 91 9.27 20.77 -5.27
C PRO A 91 9.68 19.46 -5.98
N GLN A 92 8.97 19.07 -7.05
CA GLN A 92 9.21 17.83 -7.78
C GLN A 92 10.56 17.84 -8.50
N GLN A 93 11.36 16.80 -8.27
CA GLN A 93 12.56 16.53 -9.07
C GLN A 93 12.22 15.75 -10.34
N LEU A 94 12.94 16.03 -11.42
CA LEU A 94 12.74 15.48 -12.75
C LEU A 94 13.84 14.48 -13.12
N PRO A 95 13.52 13.43 -13.90
CA PRO A 95 14.53 12.66 -14.62
C PRO A 95 15.30 13.60 -15.54
N THR A 96 16.62 13.44 -15.61
CA THR A 96 17.50 14.37 -16.32
C THR A 96 18.30 13.67 -17.41
N LEU A 97 18.20 14.18 -18.64
CA LEU A 97 18.99 13.73 -19.78
C LEU A 97 20.02 14.80 -20.13
N PHE A 98 21.31 14.48 -20.02
CA PHE A 98 22.37 15.31 -20.55
C PHE A 98 22.62 14.97 -22.01
N THR A 99 22.62 15.97 -22.89
CA THR A 99 22.87 15.78 -24.32
C THR A 99 24.18 16.42 -24.76
N ILE A 100 24.93 15.73 -25.61
CA ILE A 100 26.20 16.20 -26.17
C ILE A 100 26.10 16.19 -27.69
N HIS A 101 26.27 17.37 -28.27
CA HIS A 101 26.08 17.58 -29.70
C HIS A 101 27.22 16.94 -30.54
N GLY A 102 26.93 16.72 -31.83
CA GLY A 102 27.89 16.16 -32.80
C GLY A 102 28.79 17.20 -33.48
N GLY A 103 29.47 16.77 -34.55
CA GLY A 103 30.32 17.66 -35.37
C GLY A 103 31.79 17.26 -35.44
N GLY A 104 32.09 15.95 -35.38
CA GLY A 104 33.46 15.45 -35.56
C GLY A 104 34.49 16.08 -34.63
N TRP A 105 34.09 16.44 -33.40
CA TRP A 105 34.88 17.17 -32.39
C TRP A 105 35.41 18.56 -32.79
N CYS A 106 35.24 18.97 -34.05
CA CYS A 106 35.87 20.15 -34.63
C CYS A 106 34.87 21.25 -35.01
N ILE A 107 33.60 20.88 -35.23
CA ILE A 107 32.51 21.79 -35.61
C ILE A 107 31.28 21.48 -34.76
N GLY A 108 30.16 22.16 -35.05
CA GLY A 108 28.90 22.03 -34.33
C GLY A 108 28.87 22.81 -33.02
N VAL A 109 27.68 23.08 -32.52
CA VAL A 109 27.43 23.70 -31.21
C VAL A 109 26.23 23.06 -30.54
N SER A 110 26.13 23.17 -29.21
CA SER A 110 25.01 22.67 -28.39
C SER A 110 23.62 23.10 -28.90
N ARG A 111 23.56 24.25 -29.59
CA ARG A 111 22.34 24.78 -30.21
C ARG A 111 21.81 23.93 -31.37
N ASP A 112 22.66 23.18 -32.05
CA ASP A 112 22.27 22.46 -33.27
C ASP A 112 21.19 21.39 -32.99
N ASP A 113 21.07 20.95 -31.73
CA ASP A 113 20.14 19.92 -31.28
C ASP A 113 18.96 20.47 -30.45
N ASP A 114 18.75 21.80 -30.42
CA ASP A 114 17.70 22.44 -29.60
C ASP A 114 16.30 21.88 -29.88
N GLU A 115 15.95 21.68 -31.15
CA GLU A 115 14.64 21.17 -31.55
C GLU A 115 14.43 19.74 -31.05
N TRP A 116 15.47 18.91 -31.13
CA TRP A 116 15.47 17.54 -30.61
C TRP A 116 15.31 17.54 -29.08
N ASN A 117 16.10 18.37 -28.39
CA ASN A 117 16.11 18.49 -26.93
C ASN A 117 14.75 18.97 -26.39
N ARG A 118 14.14 19.98 -27.04
CA ARG A 118 12.81 20.49 -26.72
C ARG A 118 11.75 19.40 -26.90
N ALA A 119 11.72 18.75 -28.07
CA ALA A 119 10.75 17.69 -28.35
C ALA A 119 10.84 16.54 -27.34
N PHE A 120 12.06 16.11 -26.99
CA PHE A 120 12.27 15.07 -25.99
C PHE A 120 11.82 15.49 -24.59
N ALA A 121 12.18 16.71 -24.15
CA ALA A 121 11.80 17.24 -22.86
C ALA A 121 10.27 17.23 -22.71
N ASP A 122 9.56 17.83 -23.67
CA ASP A 122 8.12 18.00 -23.59
C ASP A 122 7.36 16.67 -23.71
N ALA A 123 7.76 15.79 -24.63
CA ALA A 123 7.08 14.51 -24.86
C ALA A 123 7.24 13.52 -23.70
N HIS A 124 8.35 13.59 -22.96
CA HIS A 124 8.70 12.62 -21.93
C HIS A 124 8.79 13.20 -20.52
N SER A 125 8.38 14.47 -20.35
CA SER A 125 8.40 15.20 -19.06
C SER A 125 9.75 15.08 -18.34
N ALA A 126 10.83 15.22 -19.09
CA ALA A 126 12.20 15.11 -18.60
C ALA A 126 12.93 16.47 -18.67
N LEU A 127 13.85 16.71 -17.75
CA LEU A 127 14.76 17.85 -17.82
C LEU A 127 15.88 17.50 -18.81
N VAL A 128 16.03 18.28 -19.89
CA VAL A 128 17.12 18.07 -20.85
C VAL A 128 18.18 19.15 -20.70
N ILE A 129 19.46 18.75 -20.61
CA ILE A 129 20.60 19.64 -20.41
C ILE A 129 21.65 19.39 -21.49
N SER A 130 21.78 20.32 -22.44
CA SER A 130 22.75 20.22 -23.52
C SER A 130 24.08 20.87 -23.13
N LEU A 131 25.15 20.07 -23.18
CA LEU A 131 26.51 20.48 -22.82
C LEU A 131 27.30 20.92 -24.06
N GLU A 132 28.19 21.89 -23.86
CA GLU A 132 29.08 22.44 -24.88
C GLU A 132 30.53 22.05 -24.59
N TYR A 133 31.37 21.92 -25.63
CA TYR A 133 32.77 21.54 -25.47
C TYR A 133 33.69 22.31 -26.42
N ALA A 134 34.96 22.51 -26.06
CA ALA A 134 35.91 23.21 -26.92
C ALA A 134 36.29 22.39 -28.18
N LYS A 135 36.49 23.06 -29.31
CA LYS A 135 36.64 22.41 -30.62
C LYS A 135 38.10 22.17 -31.01
N ALA A 136 38.37 20.99 -31.55
CA ALA A 136 39.61 20.69 -32.25
C ALA A 136 39.73 21.50 -33.57
N PRO A 137 40.93 21.80 -34.09
CA PRO A 137 42.25 21.38 -33.61
C PRO A 137 42.81 22.22 -32.44
N TRP A 138 42.13 23.29 -32.01
CA TRP A 138 42.59 24.14 -30.91
C TRP A 138 42.54 23.43 -29.55
N SER A 139 41.58 22.51 -29.42
CA SER A 139 41.36 21.67 -28.24
C SER A 139 41.30 20.20 -28.65
N PRO A 140 42.44 19.57 -28.96
CA PRO A 140 42.49 18.15 -29.32
C PRO A 140 42.13 17.25 -28.12
N PHE A 141 41.98 15.95 -28.35
CA PHE A 141 41.76 14.97 -27.29
C PHE A 141 42.86 15.07 -26.20
N PRO A 142 42.53 14.99 -24.90
CA PRO A 142 41.21 14.71 -24.32
C PRO A 142 40.42 15.97 -23.87
N THR A 143 40.73 17.18 -24.36
CA THR A 143 40.17 18.43 -23.79
C THR A 143 38.64 18.44 -23.73
N ALA A 144 37.96 18.03 -24.80
CA ALA A 144 36.49 17.98 -24.82
C ALA A 144 35.90 17.08 -23.73
N VAL A 145 36.54 15.94 -23.40
CA VAL A 145 36.08 15.03 -22.34
C VAL A 145 36.15 15.72 -20.98
N HIS A 146 37.24 16.45 -20.70
CA HIS A 146 37.41 17.19 -19.44
C HIS A 146 36.57 18.47 -19.34
N ASP A 147 36.26 19.11 -20.48
CA ASP A 147 35.29 20.21 -20.50
C ASP A 147 33.90 19.73 -20.08
N LEU A 148 33.47 18.58 -20.63
CA LEU A 148 32.20 17.96 -20.30
C LEU A 148 32.17 17.46 -18.86
N GLU A 149 33.26 16.86 -18.36
CA GLU A 149 33.40 16.47 -16.94
C GLU A 149 33.19 17.66 -16.01
N ALA A 150 33.88 18.77 -16.28
CA ALA A 150 33.76 19.98 -15.46
C ALA A 150 32.34 20.57 -15.49
N LEU A 151 31.73 20.65 -16.68
CA LEU A 151 30.37 21.16 -16.83
C LEU A 151 29.32 20.23 -16.21
N PHE A 152 29.46 18.91 -16.37
CA PHE A 152 28.58 17.91 -15.76
C PHE A 152 28.53 18.09 -14.25
N HIS A 153 29.69 18.19 -13.59
CA HIS A 153 29.75 18.42 -12.15
C HIS A 153 29.18 19.78 -11.73
N ALA A 154 29.47 20.84 -12.47
CA ALA A 154 28.95 22.17 -12.17
C ALA A 154 27.41 22.23 -12.27
N VAL A 155 26.84 21.58 -13.28
CA VAL A 155 25.38 21.45 -13.44
C VAL A 155 24.79 20.57 -12.35
N LEU A 156 25.41 19.43 -12.04
CA LEU A 156 24.89 18.51 -11.03
C LEU A 156 24.86 19.16 -9.64
N ALA A 157 25.83 20.03 -9.35
CA ALA A 157 25.90 20.83 -8.12
C ALA A 157 24.94 22.04 -8.10
N ASP A 158 24.28 22.36 -9.21
CA ASP A 158 23.36 23.50 -9.29
C ASP A 158 22.00 23.17 -8.64
N GLU A 159 21.83 23.58 -7.38
CA GLU A 159 20.61 23.35 -6.60
C GLU A 159 19.37 24.06 -7.18
N SER A 160 19.54 25.04 -8.06
CA SER A 160 18.40 25.69 -8.73
C SER A 160 17.76 24.81 -9.80
N LEU A 161 18.38 23.68 -10.16
CA LEU A 161 17.86 22.73 -11.14
C LEU A 161 17.20 21.53 -10.44
N PRO A 162 15.97 21.15 -10.85
CA PRO A 162 15.21 20.07 -10.21
C PRO A 162 15.70 18.69 -10.70
N ILE A 163 17.00 18.41 -10.59
CA ILE A 163 17.58 17.12 -11.00
C ILE A 163 17.24 16.06 -9.95
N ALA A 164 16.70 14.93 -10.39
CA ALA A 164 16.47 13.75 -9.57
C ALA A 164 17.78 13.04 -9.22
N ARG A 165 18.31 13.39 -8.04
CA ARG A 165 19.66 13.01 -7.58
C ARG A 165 19.68 11.72 -6.74
N SER A 166 18.63 11.47 -5.96
CA SER A 166 18.55 10.28 -5.11
C SER A 166 17.12 9.71 -5.08
N PRO A 167 16.87 8.53 -5.69
CA PRO A 167 17.80 7.78 -6.54
C PRO A 167 18.19 8.58 -7.80
N SER A 168 19.39 8.37 -8.33
CA SER A 168 19.84 9.12 -9.52
C SER A 168 19.03 8.69 -10.74
N ARG A 169 18.38 9.65 -11.41
CA ARG A 169 17.68 9.45 -12.70
C ARG A 169 18.36 10.25 -13.81
N VAL A 170 19.68 10.18 -13.83
CA VAL A 170 20.54 10.89 -14.79
C VAL A 170 20.93 9.94 -15.93
N ALA A 171 20.83 10.42 -17.16
CA ALA A 171 21.32 9.72 -18.35
C ALA A 171 22.20 10.64 -19.19
N LEU A 172 23.16 10.06 -19.91
CA LEU A 172 23.96 10.75 -20.93
C LEU A 172 23.49 10.31 -22.32
N LEU A 173 23.38 11.24 -23.25
CA LEU A 173 23.14 10.97 -24.65
C LEU A 173 24.05 11.84 -25.50
N GLY A 174 24.51 11.32 -26.63
CA GLY A 174 25.18 12.17 -27.60
C GLY A 174 25.05 11.68 -29.03
N PHE A 175 25.28 12.62 -29.94
CA PHE A 175 25.12 12.43 -31.39
C PHE A 175 26.49 12.39 -32.07
N SER A 176 26.77 11.40 -32.93
CA SER A 176 28.03 11.35 -33.71
C SER A 176 29.27 11.41 -32.80
N ALA A 177 30.13 12.42 -32.96
CA ALA A 177 31.24 12.70 -32.03
C ALA A 177 30.77 12.93 -30.57
N GLY A 178 29.60 13.49 -30.37
CA GLY A 178 28.96 13.59 -29.06
C GLY A 178 28.56 12.23 -28.49
N GLY A 179 28.17 11.27 -29.33
CA GLY A 179 27.87 9.90 -28.92
C GLY A 179 29.12 9.13 -28.48
N ASN A 180 30.28 9.48 -29.04
CA ASN A 180 31.59 9.06 -28.55
C ASN A 180 31.89 9.70 -27.18
N LEU A 181 31.75 11.03 -27.09
CA LEU A 181 32.02 11.78 -25.86
C LEU A 181 31.10 11.38 -24.70
N ALA A 182 29.83 11.03 -24.95
CA ALA A 182 28.89 10.58 -23.93
C ALA A 182 29.37 9.28 -23.26
N LEU A 183 29.83 8.31 -24.06
CA LEU A 183 30.39 7.06 -23.55
C LEU A 183 31.77 7.26 -22.91
N ALA A 184 32.60 8.17 -23.42
CA ALA A 184 33.88 8.52 -22.81
C ALA A 184 33.69 9.21 -21.45
N LEU A 185 32.78 10.17 -21.36
CA LEU A 185 32.44 10.87 -20.12
C LEU A 185 31.92 9.90 -19.05
N ALA A 186 31.07 8.96 -19.44
CA ALA A 186 30.48 7.97 -18.55
C ALA A 186 31.52 7.06 -17.86
N GLN A 187 32.68 6.83 -18.52
CA GLN A 187 33.75 5.99 -18.01
C GLN A 187 34.61 6.67 -16.94
N LEU A 188 34.53 8.01 -16.79
CA LEU A 188 35.35 8.71 -15.82
C LEU A 188 34.93 8.34 -14.39
N PRO A 189 35.87 8.00 -13.48
CA PRO A 189 35.54 7.68 -12.09
C PRO A 189 34.83 8.81 -11.34
N SER A 190 35.16 10.06 -11.68
CA SER A 190 34.51 11.26 -11.16
C SER A 190 33.02 11.33 -11.52
N VAL A 191 32.65 10.87 -12.71
CA VAL A 191 31.27 10.89 -13.23
C VAL A 191 30.50 9.64 -12.81
N SER A 192 31.08 8.44 -12.98
CA SER A 192 30.47 7.17 -12.60
C SER A 192 30.30 7.00 -11.09
N GLY A 193 31.16 7.63 -10.29
CA GLY A 193 31.08 7.68 -8.83
C GLY A 193 30.43 8.94 -8.25
N ALA A 194 29.79 9.78 -9.08
CA ALA A 194 29.21 11.04 -8.63
C ALA A 194 28.09 10.81 -7.60
N ALA A 195 28.33 11.22 -6.34
CA ALA A 195 27.39 11.04 -5.24
C ALA A 195 26.03 11.69 -5.57
N GLY A 196 24.98 10.87 -5.60
CA GLY A 196 23.62 11.33 -5.91
C GLY A 196 23.46 11.87 -7.34
N GLY A 197 24.26 11.44 -8.32
CA GLY A 197 24.11 11.94 -9.69
C GLY A 197 24.80 11.14 -10.79
N ALA A 198 25.40 10.01 -10.44
CA ALA A 198 26.03 9.11 -11.40
C ALA A 198 25.05 8.71 -12.51
N PRO A 199 25.41 8.88 -13.79
CA PRO A 199 24.55 8.46 -14.89
C PRO A 199 24.22 6.97 -14.81
N GLN A 200 22.92 6.65 -14.78
CA GLN A 200 22.44 5.27 -14.80
C GLN A 200 22.43 4.69 -16.22
N ALA A 201 22.34 5.57 -17.22
CA ALA A 201 22.30 5.19 -18.62
C ALA A 201 23.20 6.06 -19.51
N ALA A 202 23.73 5.46 -20.59
CA ALA A 202 24.38 6.18 -21.69
C ALA A 202 23.80 5.76 -23.05
N VAL A 203 23.53 6.73 -23.91
CA VAL A 203 22.99 6.55 -25.26
C VAL A 203 23.94 7.13 -26.30
N SER A 204 24.33 6.33 -27.27
CA SER A 204 25.14 6.80 -28.41
C SER A 204 24.32 6.74 -29.69
N VAL A 205 24.03 7.90 -30.26
CA VAL A 205 23.28 8.03 -31.52
C VAL A 205 24.29 8.21 -32.66
N TYR A 206 24.32 7.23 -33.57
CA TYR A 206 25.25 7.06 -34.71
C TYR A 206 26.70 7.46 -34.35
N GLY A 207 27.13 7.04 -33.16
CA GLY A 207 28.39 7.48 -32.56
C GLY A 207 29.64 6.94 -33.27
N CYS A 208 30.71 7.73 -33.29
CA CYS A 208 32.01 7.27 -33.81
C CYS A 208 32.78 6.52 -32.72
N LEU A 209 32.70 5.19 -32.68
CA LEU A 209 33.16 4.40 -31.53
C LEU A 209 34.57 3.78 -31.69
N ASP A 210 35.07 3.57 -32.91
CA ASP A 210 36.36 2.93 -33.18
C ASP A 210 37.25 3.81 -34.07
N LEU A 211 38.10 4.66 -33.48
CA LEU A 211 39.08 5.48 -34.20
C LEU A 211 40.37 4.71 -34.55
N ALA A 212 40.51 3.45 -34.14
CA ALA A 212 41.61 2.57 -34.57
C ALA A 212 41.46 2.12 -36.03
N ARG A 213 40.28 2.33 -36.64
CA ARG A 213 40.00 2.01 -38.04
C ARG A 213 39.86 3.25 -38.89
N SER A 214 40.47 3.21 -40.07
CA SER A 214 40.35 4.31 -41.04
C SER A 214 38.91 4.50 -41.52
N PRO A 215 38.48 5.74 -41.84
CA PRO A 215 37.16 6.01 -42.39
C PRO A 215 36.85 5.17 -43.63
N TRP A 216 37.84 4.96 -44.50
CA TRP A 216 37.71 4.11 -45.68
C TRP A 216 37.40 2.66 -45.31
N ALA A 217 38.05 2.10 -44.30
CA ALA A 217 37.75 0.75 -43.82
C ALA A 217 36.31 0.63 -43.29
N LYS A 218 35.81 1.66 -42.59
CA LYS A 218 34.41 1.71 -42.12
C LYS A 218 33.44 1.76 -43.30
N MET A 219 33.76 2.56 -44.32
CA MET A 219 32.96 2.68 -45.55
C MET A 219 32.82 1.35 -46.31
N HIS A 220 33.79 0.44 -46.23
CA HIS A 220 33.68 -0.89 -46.87
C HIS A 220 32.55 -1.75 -46.28
N ASN A 221 32.18 -1.52 -45.03
CA ASN A 221 31.13 -2.27 -44.32
C ASN A 221 29.76 -1.55 -44.33
N ARG A 222 29.67 -0.38 -44.98
CA ARG A 222 28.46 0.43 -45.03
C ARG A 222 27.37 -0.21 -45.88
N PHE A 223 26.12 -0.18 -45.39
CA PHE A 223 24.95 -0.55 -46.20
C PHE A 223 24.49 0.63 -47.08
N TYR A 224 23.99 0.33 -48.28
CA TYR A 224 23.36 1.33 -49.15
C TYR A 224 22.18 0.71 -49.91
N LYS A 225 21.18 1.53 -50.27
CA LYS A 225 19.96 1.08 -50.94
C LYS A 225 19.80 1.78 -52.28
N VAL A 226 20.00 1.03 -53.38
CA VAL A 226 19.93 1.55 -54.76
C VAL A 226 18.55 2.15 -55.11
N ALA A 227 17.50 1.68 -54.45
CA ALA A 227 16.12 2.13 -54.68
C ALA A 227 15.79 3.52 -54.07
N LEU A 228 16.62 4.05 -53.18
CA LEU A 228 16.39 5.35 -52.53
C LEU A 228 16.95 6.50 -53.39
N PRO A 229 16.46 7.74 -53.23
CA PRO A 229 17.04 8.89 -53.92
C PRO A 229 18.44 9.25 -53.39
N PRO A 230 19.30 9.90 -54.20
CA PRO A 230 20.57 10.45 -53.73
C PRO A 230 20.39 11.37 -52.52
N PRO A 231 21.36 11.38 -51.57
CA PRO A 231 22.61 10.62 -51.54
C PRO A 231 22.50 9.19 -50.96
N ARG A 232 21.29 8.71 -50.60
CA ARG A 232 21.07 7.41 -49.92
C ARG A 232 21.35 6.18 -50.79
N ASN A 233 21.35 6.34 -52.11
CA ASN A 233 21.74 5.30 -53.07
C ASN A 233 23.21 5.34 -53.48
N HIS A 234 23.99 6.32 -53.01
CA HIS A 234 25.42 6.39 -53.33
C HIS A 234 26.19 5.36 -52.51
N ILE A 235 27.23 4.79 -53.12
CA ILE A 235 28.16 3.85 -52.46
C ILE A 235 29.02 4.61 -51.45
N GLU A 236 29.51 5.79 -51.83
CA GLU A 236 30.29 6.66 -50.94
C GLU A 236 29.40 7.37 -49.92
N ASP A 237 29.81 7.32 -48.65
CA ASP A 237 29.24 8.14 -47.59
C ASP A 237 29.80 9.58 -47.70
N PRO A 238 28.96 10.63 -47.76
CA PRO A 238 29.43 12.02 -47.73
C PRO A 238 30.34 12.33 -46.54
N LEU A 239 30.12 11.70 -45.38
CA LEU A 239 30.90 11.91 -44.16
C LEU A 239 32.36 11.44 -44.32
N ALA A 240 32.61 10.39 -45.11
CA ALA A 240 33.94 9.79 -45.26
C ALA A 240 35.00 10.78 -45.79
N ARG A 241 34.58 11.81 -46.53
CA ARG A 241 35.48 12.85 -47.07
C ARG A 241 35.94 13.86 -46.02
N LEU A 242 35.18 14.04 -44.94
CA LEU A 242 35.50 14.97 -43.86
C LEU A 242 36.33 14.32 -42.75
N CYS A 243 36.11 13.03 -42.48
CA CYS A 243 36.76 12.30 -41.40
C CYS A 243 38.29 12.40 -41.35
N PRO A 244 39.06 12.32 -42.46
CA PRO A 244 40.51 12.48 -42.38
C PRO A 244 40.97 13.80 -41.75
N SER A 245 40.22 14.88 -41.97
CA SER A 245 40.48 16.17 -41.35
C SER A 245 40.03 16.21 -39.89
N PHE A 246 38.89 15.60 -39.54
CA PHE A 246 38.47 15.44 -38.14
C PHE A 246 39.47 14.63 -37.32
N ASP A 247 39.87 13.46 -37.81
CA ASP A 247 40.85 12.57 -37.17
C ASP A 247 42.21 13.28 -36.98
N TRP A 248 42.63 14.08 -37.98
CA TRP A 248 43.86 14.87 -37.88
C TRP A 248 43.77 15.99 -36.84
N SER A 249 42.61 16.64 -36.74
CA SER A 249 42.40 17.74 -35.80
C SER A 249 42.23 17.25 -34.36
N TYR A 250 41.53 16.14 -34.15
CA TYR A 250 41.17 15.69 -32.81
C TYR A 250 42.24 14.81 -32.16
N ILE A 251 42.92 13.95 -32.91
CA ILE A 251 43.77 12.89 -32.33
C ILE A 251 45.24 13.35 -32.22
N PRO A 252 45.83 13.45 -31.01
CA PRO A 252 47.24 13.75 -30.83
C PRO A 252 48.16 12.68 -31.42
N TYR A 253 49.33 13.08 -31.93
CA TYR A 253 50.34 12.14 -32.38
C TYR A 253 50.90 11.34 -31.19
N GLY A 254 51.17 10.05 -31.41
CA GLY A 254 51.67 9.14 -30.39
C GLY A 254 50.59 8.57 -29.47
N HIS A 255 49.35 9.08 -29.52
CA HIS A 255 48.25 8.55 -28.71
C HIS A 255 47.83 7.16 -29.18
N ASP A 256 47.39 6.31 -28.25
CA ASP A 256 46.87 4.99 -28.57
C ASP A 256 45.44 5.10 -29.10
N LEU A 257 45.22 4.64 -30.33
CA LEU A 257 43.90 4.70 -30.97
C LEU A 257 42.89 3.75 -30.32
N ARG A 258 43.34 2.82 -29.48
CA ARG A 258 42.49 1.89 -28.71
C ARG A 258 42.20 2.36 -27.29
N ASP A 259 42.64 3.56 -26.90
CA ASP A 259 42.26 4.18 -25.63
C ASP A 259 40.71 4.22 -25.51
N PRO A 260 40.10 3.59 -24.49
CA PRO A 260 38.64 3.56 -24.33
C PRO A 260 37.95 4.93 -24.21
N LEU A 261 38.68 5.98 -23.80
CA LEU A 261 38.15 7.34 -23.79
C LEU A 261 38.17 8.00 -25.18
N LEU A 262 39.07 7.55 -26.06
CA LEU A 262 39.14 8.00 -27.46
C LEU A 262 38.23 7.16 -28.36
N SER A 263 38.27 5.84 -28.17
CA SER A 263 37.52 4.83 -28.91
C SER A 263 36.70 3.98 -27.92
N PRO A 264 35.51 4.44 -27.52
CA PRO A 264 34.66 3.71 -26.57
C PRO A 264 34.31 2.28 -26.98
N ALA A 265 34.44 1.94 -28.27
CA ALA A 265 34.35 0.55 -28.72
C ALA A 265 35.39 -0.37 -28.06
N PHE A 266 36.39 0.11 -27.32
CA PHE A 266 37.35 -0.72 -26.56
C PHE A 266 37.10 -0.69 -25.05
N ALA A 267 36.04 -0.02 -24.57
CA ALA A 267 35.65 -0.08 -23.17
C ALA A 267 35.07 -1.45 -22.81
N GLU A 268 35.47 -1.98 -21.65
CA GLU A 268 34.83 -3.14 -21.02
C GLU A 268 33.47 -2.73 -20.43
N ARG A 269 32.52 -3.68 -20.36
CA ARG A 269 31.16 -3.43 -19.86
C ARG A 269 31.12 -2.81 -18.47
N GLU A 270 32.03 -3.20 -17.58
CA GLU A 270 32.11 -2.70 -16.19
C GLU A 270 32.49 -1.22 -16.13
N GLY A 271 33.15 -0.70 -17.16
CA GLY A 271 33.51 0.72 -17.27
C GLY A 271 32.37 1.61 -17.74
N LEU A 272 31.21 1.04 -18.09
CA LEU A 272 30.06 1.78 -18.63
C LEU A 272 28.88 1.79 -17.64
N PRO A 273 27.92 2.73 -17.78
CA PRO A 273 26.73 2.77 -16.95
C PRO A 273 25.92 1.48 -16.95
N ARG A 274 25.03 1.33 -15.95
CA ARG A 274 24.15 0.17 -15.81
C ARG A 274 23.34 -0.10 -17.08
N HIS A 275 22.95 0.94 -17.81
CA HIS A 275 22.20 0.80 -19.04
C HIS A 275 22.94 1.46 -20.21
N VAL A 276 23.13 0.75 -21.32
CA VAL A 276 23.77 1.30 -22.53
C VAL A 276 22.87 1.07 -23.74
N CYS A 277 22.61 2.12 -24.52
CA CYS A 277 21.85 2.04 -25.76
C CYS A 277 22.68 2.58 -26.94
N LEU A 278 22.78 1.79 -28.01
CA LEU A 278 23.41 2.20 -29.26
C LEU A 278 22.35 2.32 -30.34
N VAL A 279 22.20 3.52 -30.90
CA VAL A 279 21.28 3.81 -32.00
C VAL A 279 22.10 4.02 -33.27
N GLY A 280 22.01 3.13 -34.26
CA GLY A 280 22.69 3.27 -35.55
C GLY A 280 21.79 3.84 -36.64
N ALA A 281 22.36 4.50 -37.65
CA ALA A 281 21.67 4.87 -38.88
C ALA A 281 22.03 3.88 -39.99
N GLU A 282 21.07 3.13 -40.55
CA GLU A 282 21.34 1.98 -41.45
C GLU A 282 22.30 2.30 -42.60
N LEU A 283 22.22 3.51 -43.18
CA LEU A 283 23.02 3.91 -44.33
C LEU A 283 24.26 4.72 -43.94
N ASP A 284 24.66 4.72 -42.67
CA ASP A 284 25.84 5.39 -42.15
C ASP A 284 27.02 4.42 -42.07
N MET A 285 28.21 4.87 -42.49
CA MET A 285 29.45 4.11 -42.32
C MET A 285 29.77 3.76 -40.84
N LEU A 286 29.22 4.49 -39.87
CA LEU A 286 29.44 4.26 -38.44
C LEU A 286 28.48 3.19 -37.85
N ALA A 287 27.39 2.82 -38.53
CA ALA A 287 26.41 1.89 -37.95
C ALA A 287 26.99 0.51 -37.61
N HIS A 288 27.92 0.03 -38.43
CA HIS A 288 28.51 -1.30 -38.24
C HIS A 288 29.43 -1.37 -37.00
N GLU A 289 30.11 -0.28 -36.62
CA GLU A 289 30.88 -0.26 -35.38
C GLU A 289 29.99 -0.17 -34.15
N SER A 290 28.88 0.59 -34.20
CA SER A 290 27.88 0.61 -33.13
C SER A 290 27.28 -0.78 -32.93
N TRP A 291 26.90 -1.47 -34.01
CA TRP A 291 26.34 -2.82 -33.91
C TRP A 291 27.31 -3.81 -33.26
N ARG A 292 28.59 -3.77 -33.67
CA ARG A 292 29.65 -4.62 -33.08
C ARG A 292 29.84 -4.37 -31.59
N SER A 293 29.86 -3.10 -31.18
CA SER A 293 29.99 -2.75 -29.76
C SER A 293 28.79 -3.24 -28.94
N ALA A 294 27.56 -3.06 -29.45
CA ALA A 294 26.36 -3.54 -28.76
C ALA A 294 26.38 -5.07 -28.58
N VAL A 295 26.72 -5.81 -29.63
CA VAL A 295 26.78 -7.29 -29.56
C VAL A 295 27.87 -7.74 -28.59
N ARG A 296 29.02 -7.07 -28.56
CA ARG A 296 30.10 -7.42 -27.64
C ARG A 296 29.66 -7.23 -26.18
N TRP A 297 29.15 -6.04 -25.85
CA TRP A 297 28.69 -5.75 -24.49
C TRP A 297 27.51 -6.61 -24.06
N ALA A 298 26.58 -6.93 -24.97
CA ALA A 298 25.49 -7.86 -24.68
C ALA A 298 26.00 -9.29 -24.37
N ASN A 299 27.07 -9.73 -25.03
CA ASN A 299 27.70 -11.02 -24.74
C ASN A 299 28.46 -11.02 -23.41
N GLU A 300 29.07 -9.90 -23.01
CA GLU A 300 29.72 -9.74 -21.71
C GLU A 300 28.68 -9.85 -20.57
N VAL A 301 27.48 -9.29 -20.77
CA VAL A 301 26.36 -9.35 -19.83
C VAL A 301 25.74 -10.77 -19.69
N ARG A 302 25.79 -11.61 -20.74
CA ARG A 302 25.12 -12.92 -20.80
C ARG A 302 25.78 -14.08 -20.04
N GLY A 303 27.00 -13.94 -19.54
CA GLY A 303 27.69 -15.01 -18.80
C GLY A 303 27.89 -16.32 -19.59
N GLY A 304 28.98 -16.42 -20.37
CA GLY A 304 29.54 -17.70 -20.85
C GLY A 304 29.29 -18.11 -22.32
N PRO A 305 30.07 -19.06 -22.85
CA PRO A 305 30.22 -19.29 -24.30
C PRO A 305 29.02 -19.97 -25.01
N SER A 306 28.04 -20.52 -24.29
CA SER A 306 26.95 -21.33 -24.88
C SER A 306 25.77 -20.53 -25.43
N ARG A 307 25.70 -19.21 -25.15
CA ARG A 307 24.58 -18.32 -25.55
C ARG A 307 25.06 -17.02 -26.22
N THR A 308 26.19 -17.05 -26.91
CA THR A 308 26.83 -15.87 -27.52
C THR A 308 26.15 -15.46 -28.83
N ARG A 309 25.83 -14.17 -28.95
CA ARG A 309 25.40 -13.54 -30.22
C ARG A 309 26.63 -13.41 -31.14
N PRO A 310 26.49 -13.69 -32.44
CA PRO A 310 27.62 -13.58 -33.37
C PRO A 310 28.03 -12.13 -33.53
N VAL A 311 29.27 -11.81 -33.17
CA VAL A 311 29.83 -10.47 -33.40
C VAL A 311 29.98 -10.26 -34.92
N PRO A 312 29.41 -9.20 -35.51
CA PRO A 312 29.54 -8.92 -36.94
C PRO A 312 31.01 -8.85 -37.38
N ASP A 313 31.32 -9.47 -38.53
CA ASP A 313 32.69 -9.54 -39.06
C ASP A 313 33.24 -8.12 -39.31
N PRO A 314 34.38 -7.75 -38.71
CA PRO A 314 35.00 -6.46 -38.98
C PRO A 314 35.37 -6.23 -40.45
N ASP A 315 35.57 -7.26 -41.28
CA ASP A 315 36.04 -7.14 -42.66
C ASP A 315 35.17 -7.99 -43.61
N ILE A 316 33.99 -7.45 -43.96
CA ILE A 316 33.07 -8.14 -44.89
C ILE A 316 33.74 -8.25 -46.28
N LYS A 317 34.11 -9.48 -46.68
CA LYS A 317 34.72 -9.74 -47.99
C LYS A 317 33.74 -9.41 -49.13
N GLU A 318 34.27 -8.76 -50.17
CA GLU A 318 33.53 -8.13 -51.29
C GLU A 318 32.46 -9.01 -51.99
N ASP A 319 32.58 -10.35 -51.91
CA ASP A 319 31.81 -11.27 -52.73
C ASP A 319 30.43 -11.69 -52.16
N LYS A 320 30.05 -11.25 -50.94
CA LYS A 320 28.77 -11.70 -50.33
C LYS A 320 27.77 -10.60 -49.93
N VAL A 321 28.15 -9.33 -49.83
CA VAL A 321 27.23 -8.26 -49.38
C VAL A 321 27.56 -6.93 -50.06
N ARG A 322 26.88 -6.62 -51.17
CA ARG A 322 26.74 -5.22 -51.65
C ARG A 322 25.31 -4.85 -52.04
N LYS A 323 24.36 -5.76 -51.81
CA LYS A 323 22.94 -5.48 -51.95
C LYS A 323 22.29 -6.02 -50.70
N VAL A 324 21.97 -5.16 -49.73
CA VAL A 324 20.71 -5.38 -49.01
C VAL A 324 19.71 -5.49 -50.17
N GLY A 325 19.16 -6.69 -50.37
CA GLY A 325 18.47 -7.04 -51.61
C GLY A 325 17.39 -6.02 -51.96
N LYS A 326 16.76 -6.18 -53.11
CA LYS A 326 15.53 -5.47 -53.54
C LYS A 326 14.36 -5.48 -52.52
N ARG A 327 14.54 -5.84 -51.25
CA ARG A 327 13.57 -5.52 -50.20
C ARG A 327 13.46 -4.00 -50.15
N ALA A 328 12.22 -3.56 -50.33
CA ALA A 328 11.81 -2.18 -50.32
C ALA A 328 12.34 -1.46 -49.07
N SER A 329 12.26 -0.14 -49.08
CA SER A 329 12.17 0.69 -47.88
C SER A 329 11.38 0.00 -46.75
N SER A 330 11.50 0.51 -45.52
CA SER A 330 10.56 0.16 -44.44
C SER A 330 9.13 0.02 -45.00
N LYS A 331 8.38 -1.00 -44.54
CA LYS A 331 7.07 -1.35 -45.14
C LYS A 331 6.11 -0.16 -45.20
N ARG A 332 6.29 0.85 -44.34
CA ARG A 332 5.63 2.16 -44.38
C ARG A 332 6.58 3.29 -43.92
N LYS A 333 6.27 4.53 -44.30
CA LYS A 333 6.99 5.75 -43.94
C LYS A 333 6.92 5.99 -42.43
N GLY A 334 8.01 6.37 -41.80
CA GLY A 334 8.07 6.64 -40.35
C GLY A 334 8.14 5.42 -39.42
N GLU A 335 8.00 4.19 -39.93
CA GLU A 335 8.08 2.97 -39.10
C GLU A 335 9.54 2.52 -38.90
N LEU A 336 9.87 2.11 -37.66
CA LEU A 336 11.05 1.29 -37.37
C LEU A 336 10.79 -0.16 -37.80
N GLU A 337 11.83 -0.97 -38.00
CA GLU A 337 11.66 -2.39 -38.31
C GLU A 337 11.09 -3.14 -37.07
N PRO A 338 10.22 -4.14 -37.27
CA PRO A 338 9.60 -4.85 -36.16
C PRO A 338 10.64 -5.65 -35.34
N PRO A 339 10.43 -5.82 -34.02
CA PRO A 339 11.32 -6.57 -33.16
C PRO A 339 11.44 -8.04 -33.59
N GLY A 340 12.63 -8.62 -33.40
CA GLY A 340 12.92 -10.04 -33.71
C GLY A 340 13.96 -10.28 -34.81
N ASP A 341 14.52 -9.22 -35.42
CA ASP A 341 15.73 -9.29 -36.25
C ASP A 341 16.87 -8.56 -35.54
N ASP A 342 17.82 -9.32 -35.01
CA ASP A 342 19.00 -8.83 -34.27
C ASP A 342 19.87 -7.83 -35.06
N ARG A 343 19.66 -7.70 -36.37
CA ARG A 343 20.29 -6.65 -37.18
C ARG A 343 19.71 -5.28 -36.88
N TYR A 344 18.41 -5.20 -36.61
CA TYR A 344 17.68 -3.95 -36.41
C TYR A 344 17.42 -3.62 -34.95
N ASP A 345 17.15 -4.61 -34.10
CA ASP A 345 16.84 -4.36 -32.70
C ASP A 345 17.17 -5.58 -31.84
N PHE A 346 17.74 -5.34 -30.66
CA PHE A 346 17.72 -6.29 -29.55
C PHE A 346 17.92 -5.57 -28.22
N GLU A 347 17.46 -6.19 -27.14
CA GLU A 347 17.68 -5.77 -25.77
C GLU A 347 18.16 -6.98 -24.95
N GLU A 348 19.23 -6.79 -24.18
CA GLU A 348 19.82 -7.82 -23.33
C GLU A 348 19.97 -7.32 -21.91
N TRP A 349 19.61 -8.14 -20.92
CA TRP A 349 19.70 -7.84 -19.49
C TRP A 349 20.73 -8.74 -18.83
N ASP A 350 21.34 -8.26 -17.75
CA ASP A 350 22.14 -9.08 -16.84
C ASP A 350 21.29 -10.12 -16.12
N GLU A 351 21.97 -11.13 -15.54
CA GLU A 351 21.29 -12.24 -14.85
C GLU A 351 20.50 -11.78 -13.63
N ASP A 352 20.94 -10.72 -12.95
CA ASP A 352 20.27 -10.08 -11.80
C ASP A 352 19.27 -9.00 -12.21
N GLY A 353 19.17 -8.66 -13.49
CA GLY A 353 18.24 -7.66 -14.03
C GLY A 353 18.59 -6.21 -13.64
N ALA A 354 19.77 -5.94 -13.09
CA ALA A 354 20.24 -4.63 -12.65
C ALA A 354 20.71 -3.69 -13.79
N GLY A 355 20.86 -4.20 -15.01
CA GLY A 355 21.56 -3.52 -16.11
C GLY A 355 21.22 -4.09 -17.48
N SER A 356 21.36 -3.28 -18.54
CA SER A 356 20.96 -3.69 -19.89
C SER A 356 21.78 -3.08 -21.03
N VAL A 357 21.80 -3.77 -22.16
CA VAL A 357 22.37 -3.31 -23.43
C VAL A 357 21.28 -3.35 -24.50
N LYS A 358 20.97 -2.19 -25.10
CA LYS A 358 20.01 -2.05 -26.20
C LYS A 358 20.72 -1.67 -27.50
N TRP A 359 20.33 -2.31 -28.59
CA TRP A 359 20.71 -1.98 -29.95
C TRP A 359 19.48 -1.59 -30.75
N LEU A 360 19.57 -0.48 -31.48
CA LEU A 360 18.50 -0.02 -32.38
C LEU A 360 19.11 0.51 -33.68
N LEU A 361 18.72 -0.03 -34.83
CA LEU A 361 19.13 0.46 -36.14
C LEU A 361 17.95 1.14 -36.84
N VAL A 362 18.07 2.45 -37.05
CA VAL A 362 17.04 3.23 -37.75
C VAL A 362 17.18 2.98 -39.27
N PRO A 363 16.14 2.49 -39.95
CA PRO A 363 16.21 2.11 -41.36
C PRO A 363 16.17 3.31 -42.31
N ASP A 364 16.78 3.18 -43.48
CA ASP A 364 16.74 4.12 -44.62
C ASP A 364 17.29 5.54 -44.36
N VAL A 365 17.97 5.77 -43.24
CA VAL A 365 18.49 7.08 -42.82
C VAL A 365 20.02 7.15 -42.91
N LEU A 366 20.54 8.38 -43.11
CA LEU A 366 21.96 8.71 -43.13
C LEU A 366 22.41 9.32 -41.80
N HIS A 367 23.72 9.56 -41.67
CA HIS A 367 24.30 10.30 -40.55
C HIS A 367 23.56 11.63 -40.31
N ALA A 368 23.28 11.98 -39.04
CA ALA A 368 22.59 13.22 -38.65
C ALA A 368 21.19 13.44 -39.31
N PHE A 369 20.46 12.35 -39.58
CA PHE A 369 19.07 12.40 -40.08
C PHE A 369 18.09 13.09 -39.13
N ASP A 370 18.40 13.15 -37.86
CA ASP A 370 17.63 13.74 -36.78
C ASP A 370 17.92 15.24 -36.59
N ASN A 371 18.93 15.79 -37.28
CA ASN A 371 19.24 17.22 -37.25
C ASN A 371 18.49 17.99 -38.36
N PRO A 372 17.60 18.94 -38.05
CA PRO A 372 16.80 19.68 -39.03
C PRO A 372 17.63 20.44 -40.07
N GLY A 373 18.76 21.01 -39.66
CA GLY A 373 19.67 21.73 -40.56
C GLY A 373 20.32 20.80 -41.59
N MET A 374 20.64 19.58 -41.19
CA MET A 374 21.27 18.57 -42.05
C MET A 374 20.25 17.82 -42.92
N ARG A 375 19.00 17.61 -42.46
CA ARG A 375 17.91 16.99 -43.25
C ARG A 375 17.73 17.66 -44.61
N ASN A 376 17.74 19.00 -44.63
CA ASN A 376 17.62 19.81 -45.85
C ASN A 376 18.73 19.57 -46.87
N VAL A 377 19.90 19.14 -46.41
CA VAL A 377 21.09 18.85 -47.25
C VAL A 377 21.12 17.38 -47.70
N MET A 378 20.33 16.51 -47.05
CA MET A 378 20.40 15.06 -47.19
C MET A 378 19.30 14.44 -48.06
N GLY A 379 18.33 15.20 -48.57
CA GLY A 379 17.32 14.68 -49.49
C GLY A 379 16.17 15.64 -49.78
N GLY A 380 15.22 15.20 -50.61
CA GLY A 380 13.99 15.94 -50.90
C GLY A 380 12.95 15.87 -49.76
N GLU A 381 11.86 16.61 -49.90
CA GLU A 381 10.79 16.76 -48.88
C GLU A 381 10.30 15.45 -48.27
N GLU A 382 10.07 14.42 -49.09
CA GLU A 382 9.63 13.11 -48.62
C GLU A 382 10.66 12.42 -47.70
N THR A 383 11.96 12.62 -47.98
CA THR A 383 13.07 12.10 -47.17
C THR A 383 13.13 12.80 -45.82
N MET A 384 12.92 14.11 -45.81
CA MET A 384 12.94 14.90 -44.58
C MET A 384 11.79 14.51 -43.65
N GLN A 385 10.59 14.34 -44.20
CA GLN A 385 9.41 13.90 -43.43
C GLN A 385 9.58 12.48 -42.88
N ASP A 386 10.18 11.56 -43.64
CA ASP A 386 10.48 10.21 -43.15
C ASP A 386 11.51 10.23 -42.02
N ALA A 387 12.57 11.03 -42.16
CA ALA A 387 13.60 11.20 -41.14
C ALA A 387 13.03 11.85 -39.87
N GLU A 388 12.12 12.81 -39.99
CA GLU A 388 11.43 13.44 -38.86
C GLU A 388 10.55 12.45 -38.10
N MET A 389 9.70 11.68 -38.79
CA MET A 389 8.86 10.66 -38.14
C MET A 389 9.72 9.57 -37.48
N LYS A 390 10.81 9.14 -38.12
CA LYS A 390 11.74 8.19 -37.52
C LYS A 390 12.48 8.77 -36.32
N THR A 391 12.75 10.08 -36.31
CA THR A 391 13.32 10.77 -35.15
C THR A 391 12.40 10.65 -33.95
N VAL A 392 11.11 10.96 -34.13
CA VAL A 392 10.10 10.81 -33.08
C VAL A 392 9.98 9.35 -32.62
N ALA A 393 9.99 8.40 -33.55
CA ALA A 393 9.87 6.98 -33.23
C ALA A 393 11.03 6.46 -32.38
N TYR A 394 12.29 6.74 -32.77
CA TYR A 394 13.43 6.26 -31.98
C TYR A 394 13.59 7.03 -30.66
N GLN A 395 13.21 8.32 -30.60
CA GLN A 395 13.13 9.07 -29.35
C GLN A 395 12.21 8.38 -28.35
N ALA A 396 11.02 7.96 -28.80
CA ALA A 396 10.07 7.23 -27.97
C ALA A 396 10.63 5.87 -27.50
N GLU A 397 11.32 5.14 -28.36
CA GLU A 397 11.99 3.87 -27.98
C GLU A 397 13.10 4.07 -26.94
N VAL A 398 13.90 5.14 -27.07
CA VAL A 398 14.94 5.49 -26.10
C VAL A 398 14.32 5.93 -24.78
N ALA A 399 13.28 6.78 -24.81
CA ALA A 399 12.60 7.23 -23.60
C ALA A 399 11.88 6.09 -22.87
N GLY A 400 11.17 5.22 -23.61
CA GLY A 400 10.51 4.04 -23.06
C GLY A 400 11.48 3.00 -22.51
N TRP A 401 12.73 3.00 -22.96
CA TRP A 401 13.82 2.23 -22.37
C TRP A 401 14.41 2.92 -21.12
N LEU A 402 14.58 4.25 -21.14
CA LEU A 402 15.12 5.02 -20.01
C LEU A 402 14.16 5.10 -18.81
N TYR A 403 12.85 5.13 -19.04
CA TYR A 403 11.84 5.44 -18.02
C TYR A 403 10.75 4.35 -17.91
N ARG A 404 11.11 3.08 -18.16
CA ARG A 404 10.16 1.96 -18.19
C ARG A 404 9.53 1.70 -16.81
N GLU A 405 8.20 1.74 -16.73
CA GLU A 405 7.46 1.22 -15.59
C GLU A 405 7.46 -0.32 -15.59
N TYR A 406 7.56 -0.92 -14.41
CA TYR A 406 7.49 -2.36 -14.23
C TYR A 406 6.12 -2.89 -14.66
N GLN A 407 6.12 -3.93 -15.49
CA GLN A 407 4.92 -4.61 -15.94
C GLN A 407 4.84 -5.99 -15.28
N TYR A 408 3.75 -6.25 -14.56
CA TYR A 408 3.53 -7.55 -13.93
C TYR A 408 3.24 -8.63 -14.99
N GLU A 409 4.00 -9.72 -14.95
CA GLU A 409 3.66 -10.93 -15.69
C GLU A 409 2.53 -11.69 -14.97
N PRO A 410 1.49 -12.18 -15.67
CA PRO A 410 0.41 -12.95 -15.03
C PRO A 410 0.93 -14.18 -14.29
N LEU A 411 0.40 -14.43 -13.09
CA LEU A 411 0.76 -15.62 -12.30
C LEU A 411 0.34 -16.91 -13.02
N HIS A 412 1.18 -17.95 -12.96
CA HIS A 412 0.96 -19.22 -13.66
C HIS A 412 -0.13 -20.10 -13.03
N GLY A 413 -0.60 -19.78 -11.82
CA GLY A 413 -1.73 -20.48 -11.23
C GLY A 413 -2.25 -19.89 -9.93
N LEU A 414 -3.41 -20.39 -9.48
CA LEU A 414 -4.15 -19.88 -8.32
C LEU A 414 -3.45 -20.08 -6.96
N ASN A 415 -2.40 -20.90 -6.89
CA ASN A 415 -1.58 -21.10 -5.69
C ASN A 415 -0.18 -20.46 -5.81
N HIS A 416 0.05 -19.64 -6.82
CA HIS A 416 1.30 -18.90 -6.98
C HIS A 416 1.18 -17.51 -6.37
N ILE A 417 2.30 -17.04 -5.86
CA ILE A 417 2.49 -15.69 -5.30
C ILE A 417 3.79 -15.12 -5.87
N ARG A 418 3.94 -13.79 -5.84
CA ARG A 418 5.28 -13.20 -6.04
C ARG A 418 5.96 -13.02 -4.70
N LEU A 419 7.26 -13.28 -4.65
CA LEU A 419 8.13 -12.91 -3.55
C LEU A 419 9.06 -11.79 -4.02
N LEU A 420 9.35 -10.88 -3.10
CA LEU A 420 10.24 -9.75 -3.29
C LEU A 420 11.62 -10.10 -2.73
N GLU A 421 12.59 -10.30 -3.62
CA GLU A 421 14.00 -10.37 -3.24
C GLU A 421 14.54 -8.94 -3.12
N LEU A 422 14.71 -8.48 -1.88
CA LEU A 422 15.27 -7.17 -1.58
C LEU A 422 16.80 -7.23 -1.66
N LEU A 423 17.38 -6.52 -2.63
CA LEU A 423 18.83 -6.50 -2.85
C LEU A 423 19.57 -5.68 -1.78
N PRO A 424 20.85 -6.02 -1.49
CA PRO A 424 21.61 -5.34 -0.45
C PRO A 424 21.88 -3.87 -0.76
N GLY A 425 22.05 -3.05 0.28
CA GLY A 425 22.38 -1.63 0.17
C GLY A 425 22.42 -0.90 1.51
N SER A 426 23.10 0.24 1.55
CA SER A 426 23.24 1.10 2.73
C SER A 426 22.06 2.06 2.87
N GLU A 427 21.88 2.69 4.03
CA GLU A 427 20.84 3.71 4.22
C GLU A 427 20.98 4.85 3.21
N GLY A 428 19.88 5.23 2.54
CA GLY A 428 19.87 6.24 1.49
C GLY A 428 20.13 5.71 0.07
N ASP A 429 20.67 4.49 -0.09
CA ASP A 429 20.82 3.88 -1.41
C ASP A 429 19.47 3.57 -2.05
N PRO A 430 19.31 3.67 -3.38
CA PRO A 430 18.11 3.26 -4.10
C PRO A 430 17.67 1.85 -3.72
N ILE A 431 16.37 1.64 -3.46
CA ILE A 431 15.84 0.31 -3.19
C ILE A 431 15.72 -0.43 -4.51
N SER A 432 16.41 -1.58 -4.63
CA SER A 432 16.34 -2.47 -5.78
C SER A 432 15.82 -3.82 -5.34
N VAL A 433 14.90 -4.38 -6.11
CA VAL A 433 14.23 -5.64 -5.82
C VAL A 433 14.09 -6.49 -7.08
N ILE A 434 14.02 -7.80 -6.91
CA ILE A 434 13.64 -8.75 -7.96
C ILE A 434 12.34 -9.43 -7.51
N LEU A 435 11.34 -9.47 -8.39
CA LEU A 435 10.09 -10.18 -8.13
C LEU A 435 10.16 -11.57 -8.74
N HIS A 436 10.07 -12.59 -7.89
CA HIS A 436 10.09 -14.00 -8.28
C HIS A 436 8.71 -14.60 -8.11
N GLU A 437 8.24 -15.38 -9.07
CA GLU A 437 7.05 -16.18 -8.87
C GLU A 437 7.37 -17.48 -8.11
N HIS A 438 6.56 -17.79 -7.10
CA HIS A 438 6.70 -18.97 -6.27
C HIS A 438 5.37 -19.67 -6.06
N SER A 439 5.39 -21.00 -6.05
CA SER A 439 4.25 -21.79 -5.59
C SER A 439 4.22 -21.81 -4.07
N LEU A 440 3.05 -21.60 -3.47
CA LEU A 440 2.85 -21.77 -2.02
C LEU A 440 3.08 -23.20 -1.53
N SER A 441 3.21 -24.17 -2.44
CA SER A 441 3.53 -25.56 -2.11
C SER A 441 5.01 -25.76 -1.80
N ASP A 442 5.87 -24.83 -2.22
CA ASP A 442 7.32 -24.89 -2.05
C ASP A 442 7.73 -24.15 -0.77
N ASP A 443 8.73 -24.67 -0.06
CA ASP A 443 9.33 -23.95 1.07
C ASP A 443 10.36 -22.93 0.54
N ALA A 444 9.91 -21.70 0.32
CA ALA A 444 10.74 -20.61 -0.18
C ALA A 444 11.48 -19.82 0.92
N GLY A 445 11.27 -20.14 2.22
CA GLY A 445 12.02 -19.53 3.31
C GLY A 445 11.94 -17.99 3.41
N TYR A 446 10.77 -17.40 3.17
CA TYR A 446 10.57 -15.93 3.16
C TYR A 446 9.99 -15.39 4.47
N GLU A 447 10.00 -14.06 4.61
CA GLU A 447 9.33 -13.32 5.69
C GLU A 447 8.22 -12.44 5.12
N ALA A 448 7.08 -12.31 5.80
CA ALA A 448 6.00 -11.44 5.36
C ALA A 448 6.08 -10.10 6.10
N ILE A 449 5.83 -8.99 5.40
CA ILE A 449 5.80 -7.65 5.99
C ILE A 449 4.35 -7.25 6.28
N SER A 450 4.14 -6.57 7.41
CA SER A 450 2.87 -5.98 7.80
C SER A 450 3.10 -4.50 8.13
N TYR A 451 2.40 -3.59 7.45
CA TYR A 451 2.63 -2.15 7.59
C TYR A 451 1.37 -1.36 7.21
N VAL A 452 1.28 -0.11 7.66
CA VAL A 452 0.19 0.78 7.22
C VAL A 452 0.48 1.25 5.81
N TRP A 453 -0.45 1.09 4.87
CA TRP A 453 -0.25 1.55 3.49
C TRP A 453 0.11 3.05 3.39
N GLY A 454 -0.49 3.90 4.23
CA GLY A 454 -0.22 5.33 4.26
C GLY A 454 -1.06 6.10 3.24
N ASP A 455 -0.60 7.29 2.87
CA ASP A 455 -1.23 8.12 1.84
C ASP A 455 -0.95 7.54 0.43
N PRO A 456 -1.99 7.12 -0.34
CA PRO A 456 -1.81 6.59 -1.69
C PRO A 456 -1.18 7.57 -2.69
N ALA A 457 -1.23 8.87 -2.41
CA ALA A 457 -0.60 9.91 -3.23
C ALA A 457 0.90 10.08 -2.91
N ALA A 458 1.32 9.74 -1.70
CA ALA A 458 2.72 9.81 -1.29
C ALA A 458 3.47 8.53 -1.72
N ARG A 459 4.07 8.58 -2.91
CA ARG A 459 4.78 7.44 -3.51
C ARG A 459 6.28 7.68 -3.61
N LYS A 460 7.04 6.59 -3.52
CA LYS A 460 8.47 6.51 -3.81
C LYS A 460 8.70 5.38 -4.80
N GLU A 461 9.68 5.57 -5.65
CA GLU A 461 10.07 4.59 -6.66
C GLU A 461 11.01 3.54 -6.06
N ILE A 462 10.81 2.28 -6.44
CA ILE A 462 11.78 1.21 -6.25
C ILE A 462 12.16 0.61 -7.61
N ASN A 463 13.41 0.20 -7.76
CA ASN A 463 13.86 -0.51 -8.95
C ASN A 463 13.40 -1.98 -8.87
N CYS A 464 12.74 -2.48 -9.91
CA CYS A 464 12.16 -3.82 -9.97
C CYS A 464 12.70 -4.60 -11.19
N GLY A 465 14.03 -4.60 -11.35
CA GLY A 465 14.72 -5.23 -12.48
C GLY A 465 14.43 -4.53 -13.81
N ARG A 466 13.48 -5.07 -14.59
CA ARG A 466 13.15 -4.60 -15.95
C ARG A 466 12.39 -3.26 -16.02
N GLY A 467 12.14 -2.61 -14.89
CA GLY A 467 11.43 -1.34 -14.80
C GLY A 467 11.30 -0.87 -13.37
N THR A 468 10.65 0.29 -13.19
CA THR A 468 10.44 0.87 -11.86
C THR A 468 9.01 0.63 -11.35
N LEU A 469 8.87 0.43 -10.03
CA LEU A 469 7.58 0.26 -9.36
C LEU A 469 7.35 1.39 -8.36
N GLN A 470 6.17 1.99 -8.40
CA GLN A 470 5.76 3.04 -7.46
C GLN A 470 5.09 2.43 -6.23
N VAL A 471 5.74 2.50 -5.08
CA VAL A 471 5.21 2.04 -3.78
C VAL A 471 4.94 3.22 -2.86
N THR A 472 4.12 3.02 -1.81
CA THR A 472 3.89 4.09 -0.84
C THR A 472 5.15 4.36 -0.02
N VAL A 473 5.27 5.58 0.53
CA VAL A 473 6.39 5.96 1.43
C VAL A 473 6.55 4.95 2.57
N ASN A 474 5.45 4.44 3.13
CA ASN A 474 5.50 3.51 4.25
C ASN A 474 6.10 2.14 3.86
N LEU A 475 5.80 1.61 2.68
CA LEU A 475 6.45 0.38 2.21
C LEU A 475 7.93 0.64 1.92
N HIS A 476 8.23 1.75 1.24
CA HIS A 476 9.62 2.12 0.94
C HIS A 476 10.45 2.23 2.23
N ASP A 477 9.95 2.91 3.25
CA ASP A 477 10.66 3.08 4.51
C ASP A 477 10.82 1.74 5.25
N ALA A 478 9.79 0.86 5.20
CA ALA A 478 9.89 -0.50 5.73
C ALA A 478 10.96 -1.33 5.01
N LEU A 479 10.99 -1.30 3.66
CA LEU A 479 11.99 -1.99 2.85
C LEU A 479 13.39 -1.44 3.14
N SER A 480 13.55 -0.12 3.24
CA SER A 480 14.83 0.51 3.60
C SER A 480 15.33 0.04 4.96
N HIS A 481 14.43 -0.11 5.94
CA HIS A 481 14.77 -0.58 7.28
C HIS A 481 15.10 -2.09 7.30
N PHE A 482 14.36 -2.91 6.55
CA PHE A 482 14.57 -4.36 6.53
C PHE A 482 15.69 -4.81 5.59
N ARG A 483 16.22 -3.91 4.75
CA ARG A 483 17.35 -4.16 3.85
C ARG A 483 18.62 -4.50 4.64
N TRP A 484 19.29 -5.58 4.25
CA TRP A 484 20.62 -5.88 4.76
C TRP A 484 21.70 -5.18 3.91
N PRO A 485 22.83 -4.78 4.50
CA PRO A 485 23.89 -4.09 3.76
C PRO A 485 24.68 -5.01 2.83
N ASP A 486 24.73 -6.32 3.13
CA ASP A 486 25.69 -7.27 2.55
C ASP A 486 25.07 -8.46 1.82
N ARG A 487 23.76 -8.70 1.97
CA ARG A 487 23.07 -9.83 1.32
C ARG A 487 21.61 -9.53 1.00
N ALA A 488 21.06 -10.24 0.03
CA ALA A 488 19.65 -10.12 -0.33
C ALA A 488 18.71 -10.73 0.74
N ARG A 489 17.47 -10.26 0.80
CA ARG A 489 16.45 -10.71 1.74
C ARG A 489 15.14 -11.05 1.03
N MET A 490 14.62 -12.26 1.23
CA MET A 490 13.34 -12.70 0.66
C MET A 490 12.16 -12.25 1.52
N LEU A 491 11.33 -11.36 0.98
CA LEU A 491 10.21 -10.73 1.64
C LEU A 491 8.92 -10.91 0.84
N TRP A 492 7.77 -10.75 1.51
CA TRP A 492 6.47 -10.59 0.87
C TRP A 492 5.80 -9.31 1.36
N SER A 493 5.25 -8.52 0.44
CA SER A 493 4.42 -7.35 0.75
C SER A 493 3.27 -7.25 -0.24
N ASP A 494 2.07 -6.98 0.24
CA ASP A 494 0.86 -6.91 -0.58
C ASP A 494 0.97 -5.86 -1.71
N ALA A 495 1.52 -4.67 -1.44
CA ALA A 495 1.56 -3.60 -2.45
C ALA A 495 2.57 -3.84 -3.60
N ALA A 496 3.57 -4.70 -3.43
CA ALA A 496 4.57 -5.00 -4.48
C ALA A 496 4.47 -6.42 -5.03
N CYS A 497 3.98 -7.39 -4.25
CA CYS A 497 3.87 -8.78 -4.68
C CYS A 497 2.55 -9.08 -5.42
N ILE A 498 1.55 -8.22 -5.25
CA ILE A 498 0.24 -8.32 -5.92
C ILE A 498 0.11 -7.19 -6.93
N ASN A 499 -0.32 -7.52 -8.15
CA ASN A 499 -0.71 -6.53 -9.14
C ASN A 499 -2.02 -5.87 -8.71
N GLN A 500 -1.91 -4.73 -8.02
CA GLN A 500 -3.06 -4.00 -7.46
C GLN A 500 -4.04 -3.46 -8.53
N GLN A 501 -3.63 -3.41 -9.79
CA GLN A 501 -4.47 -2.95 -10.91
C GLN A 501 -5.31 -4.07 -11.52
N ASP A 502 -4.92 -5.33 -11.29
CA ASP A 502 -5.67 -6.51 -11.71
C ASP A 502 -6.59 -6.95 -10.56
N LEU A 503 -7.89 -6.71 -10.71
CA LEU A 503 -8.87 -7.04 -9.68
C LEU A 503 -9.04 -8.54 -9.47
N ASP A 504 -8.85 -9.35 -10.51
CA ASP A 504 -8.96 -10.81 -10.43
C ASP A 504 -7.74 -11.36 -9.68
N GLU A 505 -6.54 -10.88 -10.01
CA GLU A 505 -5.32 -11.23 -9.25
C GLU A 505 -5.44 -10.79 -7.80
N ARG A 506 -5.84 -9.54 -7.53
CA ARG A 506 -6.03 -9.03 -6.17
C ARG A 506 -7.02 -9.88 -5.38
N ALA A 507 -8.16 -10.22 -5.98
CA ALA A 507 -9.17 -11.07 -5.36
C ALA A 507 -8.64 -12.48 -5.07
N SER A 508 -7.85 -13.07 -5.98
CA SER A 508 -7.24 -14.38 -5.78
C SER A 508 -6.20 -14.35 -4.65
N GLN A 509 -5.31 -13.34 -4.64
CA GLN A 509 -4.23 -13.21 -3.66
C GLN A 509 -4.79 -12.91 -2.25
N VAL A 510 -5.85 -12.12 -2.15
CA VAL A 510 -6.56 -11.86 -0.89
C VAL A 510 -7.09 -13.17 -0.26
N GLN A 511 -7.60 -14.09 -1.08
CA GLN A 511 -8.05 -15.40 -0.60
C GLN A 511 -6.89 -16.23 -0.04
N LEU A 512 -5.68 -16.06 -0.57
CA LEU A 512 -4.47 -16.76 -0.13
C LEU A 512 -3.77 -16.14 1.08
N MET A 513 -4.16 -14.94 1.54
CA MET A 513 -3.43 -14.22 2.61
C MET A 513 -3.16 -15.07 3.85
N HIS A 514 -4.11 -15.88 4.29
CA HIS A 514 -3.91 -16.80 5.41
C HIS A 514 -2.75 -17.80 5.18
N LEU A 515 -2.63 -18.37 3.98
CA LEU A 515 -1.56 -19.30 3.63
C LEU A 515 -0.22 -18.57 3.49
N ILE A 516 -0.23 -17.35 2.94
CA ILE A 516 0.98 -16.54 2.79
C ILE A 516 1.60 -16.27 4.17
N TYR A 517 0.82 -15.73 5.11
CA TYR A 517 1.33 -15.48 6.46
C TYR A 517 1.64 -16.76 7.25
N GLN A 518 0.91 -17.86 6.99
CA GLN A 518 1.17 -19.16 7.62
C GLN A 518 2.46 -19.84 7.12
N ASN A 519 2.80 -19.66 5.85
CA ASN A 519 3.99 -20.24 5.23
C ASN A 519 5.24 -19.37 5.45
N ALA A 520 5.08 -18.06 5.66
CA ALA A 520 6.16 -17.19 6.05
C ALA A 520 6.84 -17.67 7.34
N SER A 521 8.16 -17.54 7.40
CA SER A 521 8.95 -17.90 8.58
C SER A 521 8.63 -17.02 9.80
N ARG A 522 8.30 -15.74 9.55
CA ARG A 522 7.78 -14.78 10.52
C ARG A 522 7.08 -13.60 9.81
N CYS A 523 6.35 -12.81 10.58
CA CYS A 523 5.75 -11.55 10.18
C CYS A 523 6.54 -10.37 10.79
N LEU A 524 7.02 -9.48 9.94
CA LEU A 524 7.72 -8.25 10.31
C LEU A 524 6.74 -7.08 10.28
N VAL A 525 6.35 -6.60 11.46
CA VAL A 525 5.43 -5.48 11.61
C VAL A 525 6.21 -4.17 11.65
N TRP A 526 5.98 -3.27 10.68
CA TRP A 526 6.51 -1.91 10.68
C TRP A 526 5.49 -0.92 11.22
N LEU A 527 5.76 -0.38 12.41
CA LEU A 527 4.91 0.62 13.08
C LEU A 527 5.23 2.06 12.62
N GLY A 528 6.32 2.26 11.88
CA GLY A 528 6.79 3.56 11.41
C GLY A 528 8.12 4.00 12.06
N PRO A 529 8.67 5.15 11.65
CA PRO A 529 9.88 5.72 12.24
C PRO A 529 9.66 6.08 13.72
N SER A 530 10.76 6.20 14.47
CA SER A 530 10.71 6.63 15.87
C SER A 530 10.38 8.12 15.98
N ASP A 531 9.53 8.46 16.95
CA ASP A 531 9.18 9.83 17.34
C ASP A 531 9.34 10.01 18.87
N ALA A 532 9.01 11.19 19.37
CA ALA A 532 9.14 11.50 20.80
C ALA A 532 8.29 10.59 21.70
N ASP A 533 7.13 10.12 21.21
CA ASP A 533 6.26 9.24 22.00
C ASP A 533 6.77 7.79 21.99
N SER A 534 7.29 7.27 20.86
CA SER A 534 7.93 5.93 20.86
C SER A 534 9.22 5.90 21.67
N ALA A 535 10.04 6.96 21.59
CA ALA A 535 11.29 7.04 22.35
C ALA A 535 11.07 6.95 23.87
N ALA A 536 9.89 7.38 24.36
CA ALA A 536 9.50 7.24 25.76
C ALA A 536 8.73 5.94 26.03
N ALA A 537 7.86 5.50 25.11
CA ALA A 537 7.01 4.33 25.31
C ALA A 537 7.76 2.99 25.24
N VAL A 538 8.73 2.85 24.33
CA VAL A 538 9.46 1.59 24.12
C VAL A 538 10.27 1.17 25.34
N PRO A 539 11.04 2.05 26.01
CA PRO A 539 11.70 1.70 27.28
C PRO A 539 10.71 1.26 28.36
N LEU A 540 9.57 1.93 28.48
CA LEU A 540 8.52 1.54 29.43
C LEU A 540 7.92 0.17 29.11
N ILE A 541 7.72 -0.14 27.82
CA ILE A 541 7.30 -1.48 27.37
C ILE A 541 8.32 -2.53 27.81
N ALA A 542 9.62 -2.26 27.64
CA ALA A 542 10.69 -3.16 28.06
C ALA A 542 10.70 -3.38 29.58
N ASP A 543 10.56 -2.30 30.37
CA ASP A 543 10.50 -2.38 31.84
C ASP A 543 9.30 -3.21 32.33
N MET A 544 8.12 -2.96 31.75
CA MET A 544 6.90 -3.72 32.05
C MET A 544 7.08 -5.20 31.68
N THR A 545 7.68 -5.48 30.52
CA THR A 545 7.94 -6.84 30.05
C THR A 545 8.91 -7.58 30.99
N ALA A 546 9.95 -6.89 31.49
CA ALA A 546 10.88 -7.44 32.46
C ALA A 546 10.23 -7.73 33.83
N ILE A 547 9.27 -6.91 34.27
CA ILE A 547 8.48 -7.20 35.47
C ILE A 547 7.60 -8.43 35.28
N VAL A 548 6.96 -8.55 34.12
CA VAL A 548 6.10 -9.70 33.78
C VAL A 548 6.92 -10.99 33.74
N ALA A 549 8.06 -11.01 33.06
CA ALA A 549 8.99 -12.14 33.04
C ALA A 549 9.40 -12.59 34.45
N ARG A 550 9.82 -11.64 35.30
CA ARG A 550 10.18 -11.91 36.70
C ARG A 550 9.03 -12.51 37.52
N ARG A 551 7.79 -12.03 37.33
CA ARG A 551 6.62 -12.53 38.05
C ARG A 551 6.15 -13.90 37.57
N LEU A 552 6.37 -14.21 36.29
CA LEU A 552 6.13 -15.53 35.72
C LEU A 552 7.26 -16.53 36.02
N GLY A 553 8.45 -16.04 36.39
CA GLY A 553 9.62 -16.88 36.61
C GLY A 553 10.17 -17.48 35.30
N VAL A 554 10.06 -16.74 34.20
CA VAL A 554 10.55 -17.15 32.87
C VAL A 554 11.50 -16.09 32.31
N ASP A 555 12.37 -16.50 31.39
CA ASP A 555 13.25 -15.57 30.67
C ASP A 555 12.46 -14.76 29.61
N LEU A 556 13.00 -13.60 29.23
CA LEU A 556 12.31 -12.67 28.31
C LEU A 556 12.04 -13.27 26.93
N ASP A 557 12.94 -14.12 26.44
CA ASP A 557 12.85 -14.81 25.16
C ASP A 557 11.82 -15.96 25.16
N GLN A 558 11.41 -16.44 26.33
CA GLN A 558 10.41 -17.50 26.50
C GLN A 558 8.98 -16.96 26.68
N LEU A 559 8.80 -15.64 26.77
CA LEU A 559 7.50 -15.03 27.04
C LEU A 559 6.47 -15.30 25.94
N ASP A 560 6.87 -15.29 24.66
CA ASP A 560 5.96 -15.58 23.55
C ASP A 560 5.42 -17.01 23.62
N GLU A 561 6.32 -18.00 23.76
CA GLU A 561 5.92 -19.40 23.91
C GLU A 561 5.04 -19.60 25.14
N GLN A 562 5.37 -18.92 26.25
CA GLN A 562 4.61 -19.04 27.47
C GLN A 562 3.20 -18.45 27.33
N LEU A 563 3.07 -17.29 26.68
CA LEU A 563 1.77 -16.69 26.35
C LEU A 563 0.98 -17.58 25.38
N GLU A 564 1.64 -18.16 24.37
CA GLU A 564 1.06 -19.11 23.43
C GLU A 564 0.67 -20.46 24.04
N ARG A 565 1.21 -20.80 25.22
CA ARG A 565 0.86 -22.02 25.96
C ARG A 565 -0.19 -21.78 27.05
N GLN A 566 -0.03 -20.74 27.87
CA GLN A 566 -0.90 -20.48 29.02
C GLN A 566 -2.04 -19.49 28.76
N GLY A 567 -1.88 -18.63 27.76
CA GLY A 567 -2.88 -17.64 27.37
C GLY A 567 -2.84 -16.44 28.31
N ARG A 568 -3.88 -15.62 28.24
CA ARG A 568 -4.01 -14.45 29.11
C ARG A 568 -4.15 -14.81 30.60
N ASP A 569 -3.32 -14.19 31.46
CA ASP A 569 -3.50 -14.14 32.92
C ASP A 569 -3.84 -12.72 33.37
N MET A 570 -5.15 -12.42 33.45
CA MET A 570 -5.64 -11.11 33.89
C MET A 570 -5.26 -10.79 35.35
N PHE A 571 -5.07 -11.80 36.22
CA PHE A 571 -4.63 -11.57 37.60
C PHE A 571 -3.16 -11.19 37.66
N LEU A 572 -2.33 -11.68 36.73
CA LEU A 572 -0.96 -11.21 36.60
C LEU A 572 -0.92 -9.72 36.27
N ALA A 573 -1.65 -9.25 35.26
CA ALA A 573 -1.70 -7.84 34.91
C ALA A 573 -2.17 -6.96 36.08
N LYS A 574 -3.15 -7.42 36.86
CA LYS A 574 -3.60 -6.73 38.08
C LYS A 574 -2.52 -6.72 39.17
N ARG A 575 -1.83 -7.85 39.36
CA ARG A 575 -0.74 -7.98 40.35
C ARG A 575 0.45 -7.10 39.98
N VAL A 576 0.81 -7.01 38.70
CA VAL A 576 1.86 -6.11 38.19
C VAL A 576 1.64 -4.70 38.73
N GLY A 577 0.40 -4.19 38.66
CA GLY A 577 0.03 -2.93 39.30
C GLY A 577 0.95 -1.79 38.89
N PHE A 578 1.33 -0.92 39.83
CA PHE A 578 2.27 0.19 39.59
C PHE A 578 3.62 -0.01 40.29
N GLU A 579 3.82 -1.17 40.93
CA GLU A 579 5.02 -1.43 41.72
C GLU A 579 6.22 -1.68 40.81
N GLY A 580 7.25 -0.83 40.92
CA GLY A 580 8.41 -0.85 40.02
C GLY A 580 8.18 -0.18 38.67
N LEU A 581 7.07 0.57 38.52
CA LEU A 581 6.73 1.37 37.33
C LEU A 581 6.61 2.86 37.68
N PRO A 582 6.61 3.77 36.68
CA PRO A 582 6.43 5.20 36.91
C PRO A 582 5.17 5.56 37.70
N GLU A 583 5.19 6.69 38.39
CA GLU A 583 4.04 7.15 39.20
C GLU A 583 2.78 7.35 38.35
N LYS A 584 1.60 7.29 38.98
CA LYS A 584 0.29 7.41 38.32
C LYS A 584 0.03 8.75 37.63
N THR A 585 0.88 9.75 37.86
CA THR A 585 0.83 11.09 37.25
C THR A 585 1.92 11.33 36.22
N ASP A 586 2.78 10.35 35.98
CA ASP A 586 3.89 10.52 35.06
C ASP A 586 3.38 10.71 33.61
N PRO A 587 3.84 11.73 32.88
CA PRO A 587 3.43 11.94 31.49
C PRO A 587 3.85 10.80 30.55
N ILE A 588 4.77 9.91 30.92
CA ILE A 588 5.17 8.74 30.11
C ILE A 588 3.99 7.84 29.75
N TRP A 589 2.97 7.78 30.62
CA TRP A 589 1.73 7.03 30.34
C TRP A 589 0.99 7.61 29.13
N ALA A 590 1.07 8.93 28.88
CA ALA A 590 0.52 9.55 27.69
C ALA A 590 1.31 9.18 26.43
N SER A 591 2.64 9.07 26.50
CA SER A 591 3.47 8.61 25.39
C SER A 591 3.18 7.16 25.03
N LEU A 592 3.05 6.28 26.02
CA LEU A 592 2.61 4.90 25.82
C LEU A 592 1.23 4.83 25.15
N MET A 593 0.33 5.74 25.53
CA MET A 593 -0.96 5.87 24.86
C MET A 593 -0.83 6.36 23.41
N ARG A 594 -0.03 7.37 23.10
CA ARG A 594 0.14 7.78 21.69
C ARG A 594 0.81 6.70 20.86
N PHE A 595 1.63 5.83 21.48
CA PHE A 595 2.23 4.69 20.81
C PHE A 595 1.20 3.69 20.26
N PHE A 596 0.26 3.23 21.09
CA PHE A 596 -0.78 2.29 20.65
C PHE A 596 -1.90 2.99 19.82
N ALA A 597 -1.87 4.32 19.70
CA ALA A 597 -2.79 5.10 18.86
C ALA A 597 -2.41 5.05 17.36
N ARG A 598 -1.22 4.52 17.05
CA ARG A 598 -0.74 4.38 15.68
C ARG A 598 -1.70 3.55 14.84
N LYS A 599 -1.86 3.96 13.58
CA LYS A 599 -2.85 3.40 12.64
C LYS A 599 -2.71 1.91 12.39
N TRP A 600 -1.54 1.32 12.61
CA TRP A 600 -1.35 -0.11 12.43
C TRP A 600 -2.31 -0.93 13.30
N PHE A 601 -2.45 -0.58 14.59
CA PHE A 601 -3.30 -1.30 15.56
C PHE A 601 -4.80 -1.28 15.23
N SER A 602 -5.20 -0.46 14.26
CA SER A 602 -6.58 -0.37 13.84
C SER A 602 -6.91 -1.14 12.58
N ARG A 603 -5.95 -1.49 11.72
CA ARG A 603 -6.25 -2.07 10.39
C ARG A 603 -6.94 -3.44 10.50
N VAL A 604 -8.03 -3.66 9.77
CA VAL A 604 -8.72 -4.96 9.79
C VAL A 604 -7.84 -6.11 9.31
N TRP A 605 -6.95 -5.86 8.35
CA TRP A 605 -6.05 -6.88 7.80
C TRP A 605 -5.04 -7.41 8.82
N VAL A 606 -4.63 -6.60 9.83
CA VAL A 606 -3.64 -7.07 10.81
C VAL A 606 -4.12 -8.28 11.61
N ILE A 607 -5.43 -8.52 11.62
CA ILE A 607 -6.02 -9.73 12.21
C ILE A 607 -5.51 -10.98 11.49
N GLN A 608 -5.51 -11.04 10.15
CA GLN A 608 -4.91 -12.19 9.44
C GLN A 608 -3.39 -12.19 9.53
N GLU A 609 -2.77 -11.03 9.32
CA GLU A 609 -1.31 -10.86 9.24
C GLU A 609 -0.60 -11.35 10.51
N VAL A 610 -1.23 -11.18 11.68
CA VAL A 610 -0.71 -11.61 12.98
C VAL A 610 -1.21 -13.01 13.37
N ASN A 611 -2.49 -13.33 13.12
CA ASN A 611 -3.09 -14.57 13.61
C ASN A 611 -2.49 -15.82 12.95
N PHE A 612 -2.27 -15.74 11.63
CA PHE A 612 -1.73 -16.87 10.86
C PHE A 612 -0.20 -16.95 10.90
N ALA A 613 0.48 -15.87 11.28
CA ALA A 613 1.93 -15.84 11.38
C ALA A 613 2.45 -16.78 12.47
N ARG A 614 3.52 -17.52 12.14
CA ARG A 614 4.22 -18.41 13.08
C ARG A 614 4.89 -17.64 14.22
N SER A 615 5.46 -16.48 13.90
CA SER A 615 6.12 -15.56 14.82
C SER A 615 5.92 -14.13 14.33
N VAL A 616 5.85 -13.16 15.25
CA VAL A 616 5.59 -11.75 14.93
C VAL A 616 6.61 -10.87 15.65
N LEU A 617 7.27 -9.99 14.91
CA LEU A 617 8.20 -9.00 15.44
C LEU A 617 7.74 -7.60 15.08
N PHE A 618 7.73 -6.69 16.05
CA PHE A 618 7.31 -5.31 15.90
C PHE A 618 8.51 -4.38 15.86
N TYR A 619 8.57 -3.54 14.82
CA TYR A 619 9.61 -2.56 14.61
C TYR A 619 9.04 -1.14 14.68
N CYS A 620 9.67 -0.28 15.46
CA CYS A 620 9.38 1.16 15.49
C CYS A 620 10.72 1.92 15.48
N GLY A 621 11.08 2.49 14.33
CA GLY A 621 12.44 2.93 14.10
C GLY A 621 13.43 1.77 14.25
N ALA A 622 14.46 1.93 15.07
CA ALA A 622 15.46 0.89 15.34
C ALA A 622 15.05 -0.12 16.42
N ASP A 623 13.98 0.17 17.17
CA ASP A 623 13.54 -0.66 18.28
C ASP A 623 12.74 -1.88 17.79
N CYS A 624 12.98 -3.03 18.41
CA CYS A 624 12.30 -4.30 18.10
C CYS A 624 11.64 -4.88 19.35
N MET A 625 10.39 -5.34 19.22
CA MET A 625 9.59 -5.91 20.32
C MET A 625 8.89 -7.20 19.88
N SER A 626 8.72 -8.13 20.83
CA SER A 626 7.96 -9.36 20.61
C SER A 626 6.44 -9.17 20.75
N TRP A 627 5.67 -10.18 20.35
CA TRP A 627 4.24 -10.21 20.55
C TRP A 627 3.86 -10.12 22.03
N ALA A 628 4.49 -10.91 22.89
CA ALA A 628 4.22 -10.96 24.32
C ALA A 628 4.48 -9.62 25.01
N ALA A 629 5.52 -8.88 24.60
CA ALA A 629 5.81 -7.55 25.15
C ALA A 629 4.63 -6.59 24.95
N LEU A 630 4.14 -6.44 23.70
CA LEU A 630 3.00 -5.58 23.41
C LEU A 630 1.69 -6.11 23.99
N PHE A 631 1.51 -7.43 24.01
CA PHE A 631 0.33 -8.07 24.59
C PHE A 631 0.21 -7.78 26.08
N HIS A 632 1.26 -8.04 26.88
CA HIS A 632 1.22 -7.85 28.32
C HIS A 632 1.06 -6.40 28.73
N VAL A 633 1.68 -5.48 27.98
CA VAL A 633 1.47 -4.04 28.19
C VAL A 633 0.02 -3.65 27.87
N SER A 634 -0.54 -4.17 26.78
CA SER A 634 -1.95 -3.96 26.46
C SER A 634 -2.87 -4.51 27.56
N ASP A 635 -2.56 -5.68 28.12
CA ASP A 635 -3.34 -6.33 29.19
C ASP A 635 -3.30 -5.52 30.47
N TRP A 636 -2.13 -4.99 30.79
CA TRP A 636 -1.96 -4.04 31.87
C TRP A 636 -2.79 -2.77 31.66
N ILE A 637 -2.79 -2.18 30.46
CA ILE A 637 -3.59 -0.99 30.14
C ILE A 637 -5.08 -1.29 30.35
N MET A 638 -5.59 -2.40 29.82
CA MET A 638 -6.99 -2.77 29.98
C MET A 638 -7.39 -3.05 31.43
N THR A 639 -6.46 -3.54 32.24
CA THR A 639 -6.72 -3.93 33.63
C THR A 639 -6.56 -2.76 34.61
N ASN A 640 -5.59 -1.86 34.40
CA ASN A 640 -5.15 -0.87 35.38
C ASN A 640 -5.38 0.60 34.98
N SER A 641 -5.71 0.91 33.71
CA SER A 641 -5.84 2.30 33.20
C SER A 641 -6.85 3.17 33.95
N GLY A 642 -7.88 2.59 34.55
CA GLY A 642 -8.84 3.31 35.40
C GLY A 642 -8.22 3.91 36.67
N SER A 643 -7.01 3.48 37.04
CA SER A 643 -6.29 3.98 38.22
C SER A 643 -5.35 5.16 37.93
N LEU A 644 -5.19 5.55 36.66
CA LEU A 644 -4.32 6.66 36.25
C LEU A 644 -5.01 8.01 36.50
N ARG A 645 -4.24 9.03 36.93
CA ARG A 645 -4.79 10.39 37.16
C ARG A 645 -4.80 11.18 35.86
N TRP A 646 -5.77 10.87 35.00
CA TRP A 646 -5.83 11.40 33.62
C TRP A 646 -5.84 12.92 33.51
N HIS A 647 -6.49 13.61 34.45
CA HIS A 647 -6.53 15.08 34.47
C HIS A 647 -5.14 15.70 34.67
N ASP A 648 -4.27 15.01 35.41
CA ASP A 648 -2.92 15.49 35.71
C ASP A 648 -1.94 15.17 34.57
N ILE A 649 -2.21 14.11 33.80
CA ILE A 649 -1.37 13.62 32.70
C ILE A 649 -1.69 14.34 31.37
N MET A 650 -2.96 14.68 31.10
CA MET A 650 -3.40 15.21 29.81
C MET A 650 -3.99 16.62 29.90
N THR A 651 -3.37 17.56 29.19
CA THR A 651 -3.78 18.99 29.15
C THR A 651 -4.88 19.30 28.12
N ARG A 652 -5.31 18.33 27.28
CA ARG A 652 -6.40 18.49 26.29
C ARG A 652 -7.33 17.26 26.24
N GLN A 653 -8.65 17.53 26.18
CA GLN A 653 -9.80 16.62 26.02
C GLN A 653 -9.51 15.12 26.36
N PRO A 654 -9.47 14.76 27.65
CA PRO A 654 -8.91 13.48 28.15
C PRO A 654 -9.72 12.20 27.81
N HIS A 655 -10.99 12.31 27.40
CA HIS A 655 -11.87 11.14 27.28
C HIS A 655 -11.76 10.39 25.95
N ASP A 656 -11.52 11.09 24.84
CA ASP A 656 -11.53 10.47 23.51
C ASP A 656 -10.27 9.63 23.26
N LEU A 657 -9.11 10.12 23.72
CA LEU A 657 -7.85 9.40 23.57
C LEU A 657 -7.84 8.14 24.44
N ALA A 658 -8.11 8.24 25.74
CA ALA A 658 -8.11 7.07 26.63
C ALA A 658 -9.12 5.97 26.20
N SER A 659 -10.29 6.37 25.68
CA SER A 659 -11.30 5.47 25.14
C SER A 659 -10.84 4.78 23.85
N LEU A 660 -10.31 5.55 22.89
CA LEU A 660 -9.75 5.04 21.64
C LEU A 660 -8.62 4.03 21.93
N MET A 661 -7.77 4.34 22.90
CA MET A 661 -6.64 3.51 23.30
C MET A 661 -7.05 2.21 23.97
N THR A 662 -7.99 2.27 24.90
CA THR A 662 -8.57 1.06 25.51
C THR A 662 -9.15 0.14 24.43
N ARG A 663 -9.78 0.72 23.40
CA ARG A 663 -10.25 -0.01 22.23
C ARG A 663 -9.11 -0.61 21.41
N ARG A 664 -8.06 0.15 21.09
CA ARG A 664 -6.91 -0.35 20.31
C ARG A 664 -6.08 -1.43 21.04
N SER A 665 -5.88 -1.29 22.35
CA SER A 665 -5.28 -2.34 23.19
C SER A 665 -6.15 -3.60 23.23
N GLY A 666 -7.47 -3.44 23.25
CA GLY A 666 -8.42 -4.54 23.09
C GLY A 666 -8.29 -5.25 21.74
N ASN A 667 -8.21 -4.49 20.64
CA ASN A 667 -7.99 -5.04 19.31
C ASN A 667 -6.75 -5.94 19.28
N LEU A 668 -5.63 -5.52 19.88
CA LEU A 668 -4.40 -6.32 19.89
C LEU A 668 -4.57 -7.65 20.63
N MET A 669 -5.29 -7.68 21.75
CA MET A 669 -5.62 -8.95 22.43
C MET A 669 -6.50 -9.85 21.58
N ASP A 670 -7.43 -9.24 20.85
CA ASP A 670 -8.38 -9.99 20.05
C ASP A 670 -7.68 -10.65 18.85
N MET A 671 -6.65 -10.02 18.26
CA MET A 671 -5.94 -10.50 17.05
C MET A 671 -5.32 -11.91 17.17
N ARG A 672 -4.87 -12.36 18.35
CA ARG A 672 -4.13 -13.64 18.52
C ARG A 672 -4.58 -14.40 19.76
N ARG A 673 -4.90 -15.69 19.61
CA ARG A 673 -5.26 -16.72 20.63
C ARG A 673 -6.37 -16.39 21.65
N ASP A 674 -6.37 -15.20 22.28
CA ASP A 674 -7.27 -14.83 23.37
C ASP A 674 -8.63 -14.28 22.90
N GLY A 675 -8.72 -13.65 21.73
CA GLY A 675 -10.01 -13.25 21.12
C GLY A 675 -10.62 -14.32 20.21
N PHE A 676 -9.79 -15.03 19.46
CA PHE A 676 -10.21 -16.05 18.49
C PHE A 676 -9.85 -17.44 18.99
N ASN A 677 -10.55 -17.92 20.03
CA ASN A 677 -10.44 -19.32 20.45
C ASN A 677 -10.91 -20.23 19.30
N LYS A 678 -9.98 -21.03 18.75
CA LYS A 678 -10.13 -21.73 17.46
C LYS A 678 -11.32 -22.69 17.40
N ASP A 679 -11.85 -23.15 18.53
CA ASP A 679 -12.87 -24.21 18.57
C ASP A 679 -14.27 -23.73 18.98
N LYS A 680 -14.41 -22.55 19.60
CA LYS A 680 -15.68 -22.10 20.22
C LYS A 680 -16.33 -20.87 19.58
N LEU A 681 -15.60 -20.14 18.74
CA LEU A 681 -16.12 -18.92 18.14
C LEU A 681 -17.12 -19.22 17.01
N GLU A 682 -18.22 -18.48 16.96
CA GLU A 682 -19.17 -18.50 15.85
C GLU A 682 -18.97 -17.31 14.90
N VAL A 683 -19.46 -17.43 13.66
CA VAL A 683 -19.25 -16.41 12.62
C VAL A 683 -19.83 -15.04 13.00
N ASP A 684 -20.92 -14.99 13.75
CA ASP A 684 -21.53 -13.74 14.21
C ASP A 684 -20.59 -12.98 15.15
N GLN A 685 -19.94 -13.68 16.07
CA GLN A 685 -18.96 -13.10 17.00
C GLN A 685 -17.68 -12.68 16.27
N LEU A 686 -17.20 -13.51 15.34
CA LEU A 686 -16.01 -13.21 14.52
C LEU A 686 -16.18 -11.89 13.76
N LEU A 687 -17.32 -11.71 13.07
CA LEU A 687 -17.60 -10.51 12.30
C LEU A 687 -17.87 -9.29 13.19
N ASP A 688 -18.47 -9.49 14.37
CA ASP A 688 -18.64 -8.42 15.37
C ASP A 688 -17.28 -7.91 15.89
N TYR A 689 -16.30 -8.79 16.12
CA TYR A 689 -14.93 -8.38 16.46
C TYR A 689 -14.30 -7.52 15.36
N GLY A 690 -14.49 -7.89 14.09
CA GLY A 690 -14.00 -7.12 12.94
C GLY A 690 -14.52 -5.68 12.87
N LYS A 691 -15.66 -5.35 13.49
CA LYS A 691 -16.19 -3.97 13.58
C LYS A 691 -15.24 -3.02 14.34
N ALA A 692 -14.45 -3.53 15.28
CA ALA A 692 -13.55 -2.73 16.11
C ALA A 692 -12.31 -2.19 15.37
N PHE A 693 -12.10 -2.67 14.15
CA PHE A 693 -10.98 -2.33 13.30
C PHE A 693 -11.41 -1.32 12.22
N ASP A 694 -10.47 -0.69 11.54
CA ASP A 694 -10.69 0.27 10.46
C ASP A 694 -10.45 -0.47 9.14
N ALA A 695 -11.25 -0.16 8.12
CA ALA A 695 -11.08 -0.70 6.77
C ALA A 695 -11.23 0.45 5.76
N THR A 696 -10.31 0.52 4.79
CA THR A 696 -10.40 1.48 3.68
C THR A 696 -11.47 1.05 2.70
N ASP A 697 -11.45 -0.23 2.30
CA ASP A 697 -12.52 -0.87 1.56
C ASP A 697 -13.47 -1.57 2.55
N LEU A 698 -14.74 -1.19 2.56
CA LEU A 698 -15.69 -1.70 3.55
C LEU A 698 -16.01 -3.19 3.36
N ARG A 699 -15.71 -3.78 2.19
CA ARG A 699 -15.87 -5.23 1.95
C ARG A 699 -14.85 -6.05 2.73
N ASP A 700 -13.69 -5.47 3.03
CA ASP A 700 -12.63 -6.13 3.82
C ASP A 700 -13.07 -6.43 5.26
N LYS A 701 -14.16 -5.81 5.74
CA LYS A 701 -14.82 -6.22 7.00
C LYS A 701 -15.24 -7.69 7.01
N VAL A 702 -15.56 -8.24 5.84
CA VAL A 702 -15.90 -9.64 5.64
C VAL A 702 -14.67 -10.42 5.17
N PHE A 703 -13.98 -9.95 4.13
CA PHE A 703 -12.89 -10.70 3.51
C PHE A 703 -11.70 -10.90 4.45
N ALA A 704 -11.40 -9.96 5.35
CA ALA A 704 -10.37 -10.15 6.36
C ALA A 704 -10.73 -11.26 7.37
N MET A 705 -12.00 -11.68 7.47
CA MET A 705 -12.45 -12.75 8.37
C MET A 705 -12.65 -14.11 7.66
N MET A 706 -12.65 -14.14 6.33
CA MET A 706 -13.14 -15.30 5.56
C MET A 706 -12.34 -16.60 5.78
N ASN A 707 -11.07 -16.46 6.14
CA ASN A 707 -10.15 -17.59 6.30
C ASN A 707 -10.12 -18.18 7.71
N PHE A 708 -10.85 -17.61 8.66
CA PHE A 708 -10.96 -18.15 10.02
C PHE A 708 -11.89 -19.36 10.04
N ASN A 709 -11.60 -20.33 10.92
CA ASN A 709 -12.38 -21.57 11.06
C ASN A 709 -13.88 -21.30 11.28
N ALA A 710 -14.22 -20.33 12.14
CA ALA A 710 -15.60 -19.96 12.43
C ALA A 710 -16.34 -19.48 11.17
N PHE A 711 -15.67 -18.71 10.31
CA PHE A 711 -16.22 -18.26 9.04
C PHE A 711 -16.38 -19.42 8.07
N ARG A 712 -15.31 -20.19 7.81
CA ARG A 712 -15.35 -21.32 6.86
C ARG A 712 -16.35 -22.41 7.25
N ARG A 713 -16.57 -22.63 8.55
CA ARG A 713 -17.59 -23.58 9.04
C ARG A 713 -19.01 -23.11 8.70
N ALA A 714 -19.27 -21.81 8.80
CA ALA A 714 -20.58 -21.23 8.55
C ALA A 714 -20.82 -20.90 7.06
N ILE A 715 -19.77 -20.52 6.34
CA ILE A 715 -19.80 -19.94 4.99
C ILE A 715 -18.62 -20.48 4.16
N PRO A 716 -18.60 -21.77 3.80
CA PRO A 716 -17.43 -22.40 3.16
C PRO A 716 -17.17 -21.90 1.73
N ASP A 717 -18.21 -21.52 0.98
CA ASP A 717 -18.14 -21.22 -0.45
C ASP A 717 -17.96 -19.72 -0.77
N MET A 718 -17.76 -18.86 0.23
CA MET A 718 -17.55 -17.43 0.02
C MET A 718 -16.16 -17.16 -0.56
N VAL A 719 -16.12 -16.39 -1.64
CA VAL A 719 -14.91 -15.92 -2.30
C VAL A 719 -14.84 -14.39 -2.24
N ALA A 720 -13.64 -13.83 -2.24
CA ALA A 720 -13.48 -12.38 -2.32
C ALA A 720 -13.81 -11.91 -3.73
N ASP A 721 -14.78 -11.00 -3.85
CA ASP A 721 -15.19 -10.39 -5.11
C ASP A 721 -15.33 -8.88 -4.94
N TYR A 722 -14.36 -8.14 -5.49
CA TYR A 722 -14.31 -6.69 -5.44
C TYR A 722 -15.15 -6.00 -6.54
N THR A 723 -15.87 -6.75 -7.37
CA THR A 723 -16.85 -6.22 -8.34
C THR A 723 -18.21 -5.98 -7.71
N LEU A 724 -18.52 -6.67 -6.60
CA LEU A 724 -19.77 -6.50 -5.85
C LEU A 724 -19.77 -5.22 -5.01
N SER A 725 -20.94 -4.63 -4.81
CA SER A 725 -21.14 -3.52 -3.86
C SER A 725 -21.05 -4.00 -2.40
N VAL A 726 -20.79 -3.07 -1.47
CA VAL A 726 -20.72 -3.37 -0.02
C VAL A 726 -22.04 -4.01 0.46
N ALA A 727 -23.19 -3.48 0.01
CA ALA A 727 -24.50 -4.00 0.35
C ALA A 727 -24.72 -5.44 -0.13
N GLN A 728 -24.24 -5.76 -1.34
CA GLN A 728 -24.32 -7.13 -1.87
C GLN A 728 -23.48 -8.10 -1.05
N VAL A 729 -22.19 -7.78 -0.80
CA VAL A 729 -21.30 -8.63 0.01
C VAL A 729 -21.89 -8.87 1.39
N TYR A 730 -22.43 -7.83 2.04
CA TYR A 730 -22.97 -7.98 3.39
C TYR A 730 -24.26 -8.80 3.41
N THR A 731 -25.13 -8.60 2.43
CA THR A 731 -26.38 -9.36 2.27
C THR A 731 -26.09 -10.84 2.02
N GLU A 732 -25.18 -11.14 1.10
CA GLU A 732 -24.78 -12.51 0.75
C GLU A 732 -24.13 -13.22 1.93
N THR A 733 -23.23 -12.54 2.64
CA THR A 733 -22.58 -13.07 3.86
C THR A 733 -23.62 -13.42 4.92
N THR A 734 -24.57 -12.52 5.18
CA THR A 734 -25.64 -12.73 6.17
C THR A 734 -26.52 -13.91 5.78
N MET A 735 -26.91 -13.99 4.51
CA MET A 735 -27.73 -15.09 4.00
C MET A 735 -27.01 -16.44 4.07
N ALA A 736 -25.73 -16.47 3.70
CA ALA A 736 -24.94 -17.67 3.74
C ALA A 736 -24.74 -18.16 5.18
N ALA A 737 -24.51 -17.25 6.14
CA ALA A 737 -24.45 -17.57 7.56
C ALA A 737 -25.75 -18.21 8.09
N ILE A 738 -26.92 -17.61 7.78
CA ILE A 738 -28.23 -18.15 8.19
C ILE A 738 -28.44 -19.57 7.63
N ARG A 739 -28.09 -19.79 6.35
CA ARG A 739 -28.27 -21.08 5.68
C ARG A 739 -27.30 -22.14 6.21
N GLY A 740 -26.03 -21.79 6.39
CA GLY A 740 -24.99 -22.69 6.86
C GLY A 740 -25.17 -23.11 8.32
N GLN A 741 -25.51 -22.16 9.20
CA GLN A 741 -25.68 -22.42 10.63
C GLN A 741 -27.12 -22.83 11.02
N LYS A 742 -28.11 -22.66 10.12
CA LYS A 742 -29.54 -22.95 10.35
C LYS A 742 -30.11 -22.26 11.59
N ASN A 743 -29.68 -21.02 11.82
CA ASN A 743 -30.17 -20.18 12.92
C ASN A 743 -30.07 -18.70 12.52
N LEU A 744 -30.61 -17.83 13.38
CA LEU A 744 -30.67 -16.39 13.18
C LEU A 744 -29.66 -15.62 14.05
N ARG A 745 -28.61 -16.30 14.55
CA ARG A 745 -27.62 -15.65 15.44
C ARG A 745 -26.92 -14.47 14.78
N ILE A 746 -26.67 -14.53 13.48
CA ILE A 746 -26.05 -13.42 12.75
C ILE A 746 -26.88 -12.11 12.85
N LEU A 747 -28.20 -12.23 13.00
CA LEU A 747 -29.11 -11.08 13.17
C LEU A 747 -29.00 -10.42 14.54
N LEU A 748 -28.34 -11.05 15.52
CA LEU A 748 -28.05 -10.44 16.82
C LEU A 748 -27.07 -9.26 16.71
N THR A 749 -26.33 -9.17 15.61
CA THR A 749 -25.36 -8.09 15.35
C THR A 749 -25.97 -6.92 14.57
N VAL A 750 -27.28 -6.98 14.26
CA VAL A 750 -28.04 -5.90 13.62
C VAL A 750 -28.38 -4.83 14.65
N GLU A 751 -27.87 -3.64 14.42
CA GLU A 751 -28.22 -2.43 15.16
C GLU A 751 -28.53 -1.30 14.17
N HIS A 752 -29.72 -0.70 14.26
CA HIS A 752 -30.07 0.46 13.46
C HIS A 752 -29.98 1.74 14.28
N ASP A 753 -29.26 2.70 13.75
CA ASP A 753 -29.29 4.08 14.22
C ASP A 753 -30.46 4.80 13.53
N PRO A 754 -31.54 5.15 14.25
CA PRO A 754 -32.68 5.84 13.66
C PRO A 754 -32.31 7.24 13.15
N ASP A 755 -31.21 7.82 13.64
CA ASP A 755 -30.73 9.14 13.20
C ASP A 755 -29.92 9.05 11.88
N LYS A 756 -29.55 7.84 11.43
CA LYS A 756 -28.74 7.58 10.23
C LYS A 756 -29.27 6.38 9.41
N PRO A 757 -30.47 6.48 8.83
CA PRO A 757 -30.99 5.44 7.96
C PRO A 757 -30.11 5.28 6.71
N GLU A 758 -29.68 4.05 6.40
CA GLU A 758 -28.97 3.72 5.15
C GLU A 758 -29.93 2.90 4.29
N SER A 759 -30.50 3.51 3.25
CA SER A 759 -31.53 2.88 2.43
C SER A 759 -31.00 1.81 1.46
N GLU A 760 -29.67 1.69 1.33
CA GLU A 760 -29.04 0.72 0.42
C GLU A 760 -28.97 -0.70 1.01
N PHE A 761 -29.09 -0.84 2.34
CA PHE A 761 -29.06 -2.13 3.03
C PHE A 761 -30.46 -2.57 3.46
N PRO A 762 -30.80 -3.85 3.32
CA PRO A 762 -31.96 -4.41 4.00
C PRO A 762 -31.83 -4.25 5.51
N SER A 763 -32.95 -4.04 6.22
CA SER A 763 -32.91 -3.83 7.69
C SER A 763 -32.40 -5.06 8.45
N TRP A 764 -32.43 -6.25 7.87
CA TRP A 764 -31.94 -7.46 8.53
C TRP A 764 -30.45 -7.71 8.32
N VAL A 765 -29.75 -6.88 7.55
CA VAL A 765 -28.32 -7.05 7.27
C VAL A 765 -27.47 -6.29 8.31
N PRO A 766 -26.54 -6.95 9.02
CA PRO A 766 -25.60 -6.27 9.92
C PRO A 766 -24.69 -5.30 9.18
N ARG A 767 -24.39 -4.17 9.81
CA ARG A 767 -23.52 -3.11 9.27
C ARG A 767 -22.12 -3.20 9.84
N TRP A 768 -21.28 -4.10 9.34
CA TRP A 768 -19.93 -4.32 9.89
C TRP A 768 -18.96 -3.14 9.72
N HIS A 769 -19.29 -2.18 8.84
CA HIS A 769 -18.55 -0.92 8.69
C HIS A 769 -18.84 0.09 9.80
N ARG A 770 -19.92 -0.10 10.57
CA ARG A 770 -20.27 0.77 11.69
C ARG A 770 -19.56 0.26 12.94
N PRO A 771 -18.57 1.00 13.46
CA PRO A 771 -18.06 0.72 14.79
C PRO A 771 -19.19 0.97 15.79
N ASP A 772 -19.72 -0.10 16.38
CA ASP A 772 -20.77 0.04 17.39
C ASP A 772 -20.27 0.92 18.54
N SER A 773 -21.19 1.69 19.14
CA SER A 773 -20.89 2.39 20.39
C SER A 773 -20.81 1.42 21.57
N ASN A 774 -21.30 0.18 21.43
CA ASN A 774 -21.42 -0.83 22.49
C ASN A 774 -21.22 -2.27 21.97
N ARG A 775 -21.09 -3.25 22.87
CA ARG A 775 -21.06 -4.68 22.49
C ARG A 775 -22.46 -5.19 22.14
N SER A 776 -22.61 -5.97 21.07
CA SER A 776 -23.85 -6.67 20.71
C SER A 776 -24.39 -7.51 21.88
N ILE A 777 -25.73 -7.66 22.00
CA ILE A 777 -26.34 -8.61 22.95
C ILE A 777 -25.87 -10.05 22.70
N SER A 778 -25.36 -10.37 21.50
CA SER A 778 -24.76 -11.67 21.21
C SER A 778 -23.59 -11.98 22.13
N ALA A 779 -22.74 -10.99 22.44
CA ALA A 779 -21.62 -11.15 23.36
C ALA A 779 -22.10 -11.43 24.80
N LEU A 780 -23.30 -10.98 25.16
CA LEU A 780 -23.92 -11.18 26.48
C LEU A 780 -24.57 -12.56 26.64
N LEU A 781 -25.00 -13.18 25.54
CA LEU A 781 -25.82 -14.40 25.55
C LEU A 781 -25.10 -15.64 25.02
N SER A 782 -23.84 -15.51 24.62
CA SER A 782 -23.06 -16.57 23.96
C SER A 782 -22.16 -17.40 24.89
N GLN A 783 -22.01 -17.00 26.16
CA GLN A 783 -21.29 -17.79 27.15
C GLN A 783 -22.30 -18.61 27.97
N ASP A 784 -22.44 -19.89 27.62
CA ASP A 784 -23.12 -20.95 28.38
C ASP A 784 -24.62 -20.75 28.73
N ASN A 785 -25.32 -19.81 28.09
CA ASN A 785 -26.74 -19.57 28.36
C ASN A 785 -27.63 -20.60 27.63
N THR A 786 -28.15 -21.59 28.36
CA THR A 786 -29.05 -22.65 27.84
C THR A 786 -30.47 -22.17 27.57
N ALA A 787 -30.78 -20.90 27.85
CA ALA A 787 -32.10 -20.32 27.64
C ALA A 787 -32.27 -19.86 26.18
N SER A 788 -33.34 -20.31 25.54
CA SER A 788 -33.68 -19.92 24.17
C SER A 788 -35.17 -19.57 24.10
N ALA A 789 -35.44 -18.34 23.64
CA ALA A 789 -36.79 -17.80 23.55
C ALA A 789 -37.70 -18.56 22.57
N ASP A 790 -37.10 -19.25 21.59
CA ASP A 790 -37.77 -20.08 20.61
C ASP A 790 -37.77 -21.58 20.94
N GLU A 791 -37.30 -22.00 22.12
CA GLU A 791 -37.07 -23.43 22.46
C GLU A 791 -36.15 -24.18 21.49
N SER A 792 -35.21 -23.47 20.85
CA SER A 792 -34.24 -24.00 19.90
C SER A 792 -34.93 -24.69 18.73
N LEU A 793 -36.04 -24.10 18.27
CA LEU A 793 -36.76 -24.57 17.12
C LEU A 793 -35.83 -24.52 15.89
N PRO A 794 -35.68 -25.62 15.14
CA PRO A 794 -34.82 -25.64 13.98
C PRO A 794 -35.37 -24.70 12.89
N LEU A 795 -34.46 -24.00 12.21
CA LEU A 795 -34.81 -23.14 11.08
C LEU A 795 -34.90 -23.99 9.80
N ASP A 796 -36.09 -24.54 9.54
CA ASP A 796 -36.27 -25.53 8.48
C ASP A 796 -36.45 -24.92 7.07
N GLN A 797 -37.11 -23.75 6.96
CA GLN A 797 -37.41 -23.10 5.69
C GLN A 797 -37.21 -21.58 5.77
N VAL A 798 -36.18 -21.08 5.07
CA VAL A 798 -35.97 -19.66 4.79
C VAL A 798 -36.21 -19.43 3.31
N LYS A 799 -37.15 -18.55 2.96
CA LYS A 799 -37.42 -18.17 1.57
C LYS A 799 -36.95 -16.73 1.33
N VAL A 800 -36.20 -16.54 0.25
CA VAL A 800 -35.98 -15.22 -0.34
C VAL A 800 -36.98 -15.09 -1.46
N LEU A 801 -37.83 -14.08 -1.40
CA LEU A 801 -38.70 -13.75 -2.52
C LEU A 801 -37.85 -12.95 -3.52
N GLN A 802 -37.46 -13.63 -4.61
CA GLN A 802 -36.59 -13.10 -5.70
C GLN A 802 -35.12 -12.90 -5.29
N PRO A 803 -34.17 -12.71 -6.22
CA PRO A 803 -32.78 -12.37 -5.86
C PRO A 803 -32.66 -10.92 -5.34
N GLY A 804 -33.28 -10.62 -4.19
CA GLY A 804 -33.44 -9.26 -3.65
C GLY A 804 -33.58 -9.17 -2.12
N PRO A 805 -33.80 -7.95 -1.57
CA PRO A 805 -33.56 -7.56 -0.16
C PRO A 805 -34.54 -8.11 0.88
N VAL A 806 -35.43 -9.06 0.52
CA VAL A 806 -36.52 -9.48 1.41
C VAL A 806 -36.28 -10.88 2.00
N LEU A 807 -36.24 -10.95 3.34
CA LEU A 807 -36.06 -12.18 4.11
C LEU A 807 -37.37 -12.61 4.78
N GLN A 808 -37.92 -13.78 4.37
CA GLN A 808 -39.13 -14.33 4.99
C GLN A 808 -38.80 -15.25 6.17
N LEU A 809 -39.32 -14.94 7.36
CA LEU A 809 -39.12 -15.72 8.57
C LEU A 809 -40.43 -16.04 9.29
N PRO A 810 -40.64 -17.29 9.75
CA PRO A 810 -41.73 -17.59 10.66
C PRO A 810 -41.44 -17.11 12.08
N GLY A 811 -42.49 -16.68 12.79
CA GLY A 811 -42.36 -16.30 14.19
C GLY A 811 -43.68 -16.07 14.90
N LEU A 812 -43.59 -15.62 16.15
CA LEU A 812 -44.69 -15.36 17.06
C LEU A 812 -44.59 -13.94 17.61
N VAL A 813 -45.70 -13.19 17.59
CA VAL A 813 -45.77 -11.88 18.25
C VAL A 813 -45.86 -12.10 19.75
N VAL A 814 -44.94 -11.49 20.51
CA VAL A 814 -44.93 -11.47 21.97
C VAL A 814 -45.90 -10.40 22.47
N ASP A 815 -45.60 -9.14 22.14
CA ASP A 815 -46.36 -7.95 22.53
C ASP A 815 -45.88 -6.71 21.76
N VAL A 816 -46.40 -5.53 22.10
CA VAL A 816 -46.05 -4.23 21.49
C VAL A 816 -45.32 -3.35 22.50
N VAL A 817 -44.25 -2.68 22.08
CA VAL A 817 -43.51 -1.69 22.87
C VAL A 817 -44.44 -0.51 23.20
N GLN A 818 -44.51 -0.12 24.48
CA GLN A 818 -45.37 0.95 24.98
C GLN A 818 -44.58 2.11 25.58
N ASP A 819 -43.58 1.83 26.41
CA ASP A 819 -42.80 2.84 27.10
C ASP A 819 -41.31 2.66 26.86
N LEU A 820 -40.57 3.77 26.84
CA LEU A 820 -39.15 3.83 26.49
C LEU A 820 -38.37 4.70 27.46
N CYS A 821 -37.09 4.34 27.65
CA CYS A 821 -36.15 5.06 28.48
C CYS A 821 -34.73 4.94 27.92
N ASP A 822 -34.14 6.07 27.58
CA ASP A 822 -32.73 6.15 27.18
C ASP A 822 -31.83 5.90 28.38
N ILE A 823 -30.77 5.12 28.18
CA ILE A 823 -29.74 4.87 29.18
C ILE A 823 -28.47 5.62 28.76
N HIS A 824 -28.04 6.58 29.57
CA HIS A 824 -26.85 7.38 29.31
C HIS A 824 -25.69 6.96 30.22
N GLN A 825 -24.46 7.25 29.78
CA GLN A 825 -23.27 7.08 30.61
C GLN A 825 -23.34 8.05 31.81
N PRO A 826 -23.40 7.55 33.06
CA PRO A 826 -23.26 8.42 34.22
C PRO A 826 -21.83 9.00 34.23
N LEU A 827 -21.69 10.32 34.19
CA LEU A 827 -20.41 10.96 34.48
C LEU A 827 -20.23 10.96 36.01
N ILE A 828 -19.24 10.24 36.51
CA ILE A 828 -18.88 10.25 37.91
C ILE A 828 -17.76 11.26 38.08
N LEU A 829 -18.05 12.36 38.76
CA LEU A 829 -16.99 13.23 39.28
C LEU A 829 -16.35 12.52 40.49
N ASN A 830 -15.06 12.76 40.76
CA ASN A 830 -14.29 12.20 41.89
C ASN A 830 -14.92 12.42 43.30
N THR A 831 -16.08 13.09 43.38
CA THR A 831 -16.85 13.38 44.58
C THR A 831 -18.01 12.40 44.82
N GLY A 832 -18.23 11.40 43.97
CA GLY A 832 -19.35 10.44 44.11
C GLY A 832 -20.72 11.01 43.73
N VAL A 833 -20.76 12.14 43.02
CA VAL A 833 -21.98 12.79 42.53
C VAL A 833 -22.10 12.57 41.01
N PHE A 834 -23.26 12.10 40.57
CA PHE A 834 -23.59 11.95 39.15
C PHE A 834 -23.79 13.33 38.51
N SER A 835 -23.05 13.66 37.45
CA SER A 835 -23.21 14.96 36.75
C SER A 835 -24.18 14.93 35.57
N ARG A 836 -24.71 13.75 35.20
CA ARG A 836 -25.69 13.54 34.10
C ARG A 836 -26.70 12.45 34.45
N HIS A 837 -27.94 12.62 33.99
CA HIS A 837 -29.05 11.69 34.22
C HIS A 837 -28.71 10.31 33.63
N ALA A 838 -28.72 9.25 34.45
CA ALA A 838 -28.42 7.89 33.99
C ALA A 838 -29.57 7.29 33.17
N PHE A 839 -30.81 7.63 33.51
CA PHE A 839 -32.03 7.16 32.86
C PHE A 839 -32.87 8.34 32.42
N ARG A 840 -33.26 8.37 31.15
CA ARG A 840 -34.12 9.44 30.61
C ARG A 840 -35.37 8.82 30.00
N PRO A 841 -36.46 8.65 30.77
CA PRO A 841 -37.71 8.14 30.22
C PRO A 841 -38.29 9.15 29.22
N HIS A 842 -38.80 8.65 28.08
CA HIS A 842 -39.44 9.50 27.06
C HIS A 842 -40.77 10.08 27.56
N LYS A 843 -41.46 9.33 28.41
CA LYS A 843 -42.67 9.71 29.14
C LYS A 843 -42.69 9.03 30.50
N PRO A 844 -43.42 9.54 31.51
CA PRO A 844 -43.56 8.85 32.80
C PRO A 844 -44.18 7.45 32.62
N TRP A 845 -43.48 6.41 33.08
CA TRP A 845 -44.00 5.04 33.02
C TRP A 845 -45.09 4.87 34.08
N ALA A 846 -46.21 4.24 33.72
CA ALA A 846 -47.20 3.84 34.72
C ALA A 846 -46.57 2.86 35.72
N ARG A 847 -46.99 2.87 36.98
CA ARG A 847 -46.49 1.90 37.96
C ARG A 847 -46.91 0.48 37.60
N TYR A 848 -46.06 -0.49 37.88
CA TYR A 848 -46.43 -1.90 37.85
C TYR A 848 -47.54 -2.16 38.87
N ARG A 849 -48.57 -2.87 38.44
CA ARG A 849 -49.60 -3.40 39.34
C ARG A 849 -49.16 -4.80 39.74
N TYR A 850 -49.18 -5.09 41.04
CA TYR A 850 -48.79 -6.38 41.60
C TYR A 850 -49.71 -6.74 42.76
N HIS A 851 -49.74 -8.02 43.10
CA HIS A 851 -50.38 -8.53 44.30
C HIS A 851 -49.45 -8.31 45.51
N ASP A 852 -49.95 -7.60 46.51
CA ASP A 852 -49.27 -7.38 47.78
C ASP A 852 -49.84 -8.36 48.82
N PRO A 853 -49.08 -9.39 49.25
CA PRO A 853 -49.54 -10.35 50.24
C PRO A 853 -49.86 -9.72 51.60
N GLU A 854 -49.29 -8.54 51.90
CA GLU A 854 -49.50 -7.81 53.15
C GLU A 854 -50.74 -6.91 53.11
N ASP A 855 -51.34 -6.70 51.93
CA ASP A 855 -52.61 -5.99 51.74
C ASP A 855 -53.75 -6.97 51.39
N PRO A 856 -54.67 -7.26 52.32
CA PRO A 856 -55.80 -8.17 52.09
C PRO A 856 -56.76 -7.71 50.96
N ALA A 857 -56.71 -6.44 50.56
CA ALA A 857 -57.51 -5.92 49.44
C ALA A 857 -56.85 -6.14 48.08
N SER A 858 -55.56 -6.47 48.06
CA SER A 858 -54.81 -6.74 46.84
C SER A 858 -55.22 -8.09 46.24
N ARG A 859 -55.37 -8.15 44.91
CA ARG A 859 -55.65 -9.39 44.17
C ARG A 859 -54.60 -9.60 43.07
N PRO A 860 -54.32 -10.85 42.67
CA PRO A 860 -53.52 -11.15 41.49
C PRO A 860 -54.02 -10.39 40.27
N VAL A 861 -53.10 -9.78 39.52
CA VAL A 861 -53.43 -9.00 38.32
C VAL A 861 -53.41 -9.96 37.14
N GLU A 862 -54.59 -10.34 36.68
CA GLU A 862 -54.75 -11.27 35.56
C GLU A 862 -54.03 -10.73 34.31
N GLY A 863 -53.15 -11.55 33.73
CA GLY A 863 -52.37 -11.20 32.54
C GLY A 863 -51.10 -10.37 32.78
N ALA A 864 -50.81 -9.93 34.01
CA ALA A 864 -49.57 -9.23 34.33
C ALA A 864 -48.37 -10.21 34.39
N PRO A 865 -47.20 -9.84 33.83
CA PRO A 865 -46.04 -10.72 33.77
C PRO A 865 -45.31 -10.87 35.11
N TYR A 866 -45.44 -9.89 36.00
CA TYR A 866 -44.82 -9.87 37.32
C TYR A 866 -45.93 -9.74 38.37
N GLN A 867 -46.10 -10.77 39.20
CA GLN A 867 -47.24 -10.87 40.11
C GLN A 867 -46.93 -10.29 41.49
N THR A 868 -45.66 -10.22 41.88
CA THR A 868 -45.21 -9.71 43.17
C THR A 868 -44.16 -8.60 43.02
N LYS A 869 -43.93 -7.83 44.10
CA LYS A 869 -42.86 -6.83 44.16
C LYS A 869 -41.46 -7.43 43.95
N PRO A 870 -41.10 -8.58 44.55
CA PRO A 870 -39.86 -9.30 44.23
C PRO A 870 -39.69 -9.61 42.73
N ASP A 871 -40.74 -10.04 42.03
CA ASP A 871 -40.67 -10.37 40.60
C ASP A 871 -40.28 -9.15 39.75
N ILE A 872 -40.83 -7.97 40.08
CA ILE A 872 -40.51 -6.72 39.39
C ILE A 872 -39.04 -6.36 39.64
N VAL A 873 -38.57 -6.45 40.89
CA VAL A 873 -37.17 -6.15 41.23
C VAL A 873 -36.22 -7.12 40.53
N GLU A 874 -36.55 -8.41 40.48
CA GLU A 874 -35.77 -9.40 39.73
C GLU A 874 -35.77 -9.12 38.23
N ALA A 875 -36.90 -8.68 37.67
CA ALA A 875 -36.97 -8.27 36.27
C ALA A 875 -36.00 -7.12 35.98
N TYR A 876 -36.00 -6.05 36.78
CA TYR A 876 -35.02 -4.97 36.63
C TYR A 876 -33.60 -5.46 36.87
N ALA A 877 -33.39 -6.37 37.82
CA ALA A 877 -32.09 -6.94 38.10
C ALA A 877 -31.46 -7.59 36.87
N LEU A 878 -32.22 -8.50 36.26
CA LEU A 878 -31.76 -9.26 35.12
C LEU A 878 -31.70 -8.38 33.86
N VAL A 879 -32.68 -7.50 33.64
CA VAL A 879 -32.68 -6.59 32.48
C VAL A 879 -31.49 -5.61 32.54
N LEU A 880 -31.22 -5.00 33.69
CA LEU A 880 -30.11 -4.04 33.86
C LEU A 880 -28.73 -4.71 33.95
N THR A 881 -28.68 -6.03 34.01
CA THR A 881 -27.42 -6.80 33.95
C THR A 881 -27.29 -7.61 32.66
N GLY A 882 -28.19 -7.41 31.68
CA GLY A 882 -28.11 -8.06 30.37
C GLY A 882 -28.54 -9.53 30.36
N GLY A 883 -29.30 -9.98 31.34
CA GLY A 883 -29.86 -11.34 31.39
C GLY A 883 -28.86 -12.43 31.79
N TYR A 884 -27.71 -12.05 32.34
CA TYR A 884 -26.67 -12.99 32.74
C TYR A 884 -27.15 -13.90 33.87
N ARG A 885 -27.34 -15.18 33.54
CA ARG A 885 -27.60 -16.28 34.49
C ARG A 885 -26.56 -17.36 34.19
N GLU A 886 -25.36 -17.27 34.75
CA GLU A 886 -24.43 -18.40 34.70
C GLU A 886 -24.93 -19.50 35.64
N HIS A 887 -24.94 -20.74 35.14
CA HIS A 887 -25.17 -21.97 35.91
C HIS A 887 -24.39 -21.93 37.24
N ASP A 888 -25.10 -21.96 38.36
CA ASP A 888 -24.60 -22.08 39.74
C ASP A 888 -23.47 -21.15 40.23
N ASN A 889 -23.11 -20.09 39.51
CA ASN A 889 -22.20 -19.04 40.01
C ASN A 889 -22.47 -17.73 39.27
N VAL A 890 -23.40 -16.91 39.75
CA VAL A 890 -23.23 -15.47 39.53
C VAL A 890 -21.92 -15.11 40.28
N PHE A 891 -21.07 -14.22 39.75
CA PHE A 891 -19.74 -13.77 40.26
C PHE A 891 -18.48 -14.48 39.72
N ALA A 892 -18.04 -14.13 38.52
CA ALA A 892 -16.65 -14.36 38.11
C ALA A 892 -16.09 -13.28 37.16
N ILE A 893 -15.56 -12.19 37.74
CA ILE A 893 -14.15 -11.91 37.46
C ILE A 893 -13.40 -12.85 38.42
N GLY A 894 -13.11 -14.06 37.93
CA GLY A 894 -12.68 -15.27 38.67
C GLY A 894 -12.34 -15.12 40.16
N CYS A 895 -13.26 -15.51 41.04
CA CYS A 895 -12.92 -16.02 42.37
C CYS A 895 -13.54 -17.42 42.47
N GLY A 896 -12.73 -18.42 42.79
CA GLY A 896 -13.09 -19.84 42.69
C GLY A 896 -14.43 -20.20 43.35
N GLY A 897 -15.12 -21.18 42.75
CA GLY A 897 -16.52 -21.51 43.04
C GLY A 897 -16.76 -21.94 44.48
N HIS A 898 -17.29 -21.02 45.30
CA HIS A 898 -17.76 -21.30 46.64
C HIS A 898 -19.23 -20.82 46.77
N PRO A 899 -20.19 -21.71 47.11
CA PRO A 899 -21.64 -21.40 47.14
C PRO A 899 -22.06 -20.22 48.04
N ASN A 900 -21.24 -19.84 49.02
CA ASN A 900 -21.54 -18.76 49.95
C ASN A 900 -21.36 -17.34 49.34
N LEU A 901 -20.67 -17.20 48.20
CA LEU A 901 -20.46 -15.91 47.50
C LEU A 901 -21.66 -15.50 46.62
N VAL A 902 -22.46 -16.47 46.16
CA VAL A 902 -23.64 -16.22 45.30
C VAL A 902 -24.72 -15.42 46.06
N ALA A 903 -24.91 -15.73 47.34
CA ALA A 903 -25.82 -14.98 48.20
C ALA A 903 -25.31 -13.55 48.48
N ALA A 904 -24.00 -13.39 48.71
CA ALA A 904 -23.38 -12.12 49.08
C ALA A 904 -23.56 -11.04 48.01
N ASN A 905 -23.41 -11.39 46.75
CA ASN A 905 -23.47 -10.37 45.70
C ASN A 905 -24.89 -10.21 45.08
N ARG A 906 -25.83 -11.17 45.24
CA ARG A 906 -27.28 -10.90 45.05
C ARG A 906 -27.72 -9.85 46.06
N VAL A 907 -27.23 -9.96 47.29
CA VAL A 907 -27.39 -8.95 48.34
C VAL A 907 -26.74 -7.62 47.94
N GLU A 908 -25.55 -7.61 47.33
CA GLU A 908 -24.92 -6.38 46.81
C GLU A 908 -25.71 -5.69 45.71
N PHE A 909 -26.27 -6.44 44.75
CA PHE A 909 -27.11 -5.87 43.70
C PHE A 909 -28.40 -5.26 44.27
N VAL A 910 -29.04 -5.96 45.22
CA VAL A 910 -30.23 -5.45 45.93
C VAL A 910 -29.87 -4.22 46.78
N ALA A 911 -28.68 -4.18 47.38
CA ALA A 911 -28.18 -3.02 48.11
C ALA A 911 -27.92 -1.83 47.18
N TRP A 912 -27.35 -2.06 45.99
CA TRP A 912 -27.15 -1.03 44.96
C TRP A 912 -28.48 -0.48 44.42
N LEU A 913 -29.47 -1.34 44.12
CA LEU A 913 -30.83 -0.91 43.79
C LEU A 913 -31.49 -0.13 44.94
N SER A 914 -31.26 -0.55 46.18
CA SER A 914 -31.78 0.15 47.36
C SER A 914 -31.14 1.53 47.54
N ARG A 915 -29.87 1.70 47.13
CA ARG A 915 -29.19 3.00 47.07
C ARG A 915 -29.75 3.90 45.97
N LEU A 916 -30.07 3.36 44.79
CA LEU A 916 -30.76 4.13 43.73
C LEU A 916 -32.10 4.67 44.21
N ARG A 917 -32.88 3.91 45.00
CA ARG A 917 -34.13 4.38 45.62
C ARG A 917 -33.95 5.61 46.52
N ALA A 918 -32.87 5.67 47.30
CA ALA A 918 -32.57 6.84 48.15
C ALA A 918 -32.27 8.09 47.31
N ILE A 919 -31.75 7.89 46.09
CA ILE A 919 -31.51 8.95 45.11
C ILE A 919 -32.81 9.38 44.43
N GLU A 920 -33.77 8.48 44.14
CA GLU A 920 -35.07 8.84 43.51
C GLU A 920 -35.83 9.93 44.26
N ALA A 921 -35.80 9.90 45.60
CA ALA A 921 -36.50 10.90 46.41
C ALA A 921 -35.92 12.32 46.26
N LEU A 922 -34.64 12.41 45.88
CA LEU A 922 -33.91 13.67 45.71
C LEU A 922 -33.77 14.05 44.23
N PHE A 923 -33.65 13.06 43.35
CA PHE A 923 -33.36 13.18 41.93
C PHE A 923 -34.03 12.02 41.14
N PRO A 924 -35.36 12.06 40.95
CA PRO A 924 -36.13 11.01 40.28
C PRO A 924 -35.67 10.71 38.85
N GLU A 925 -34.95 11.63 38.22
CA GLU A 925 -34.36 11.51 36.89
C GLU A 925 -33.09 10.65 36.82
N TYR A 926 -32.62 10.07 37.94
CA TYR A 926 -31.43 9.21 37.99
C TYR A 926 -31.74 7.73 38.25
N VAL A 927 -33.02 7.34 38.32
CA VAL A 927 -33.43 5.94 38.61
C VAL A 927 -34.22 5.29 37.48
N PRO A 928 -34.24 3.95 37.39
CA PRO A 928 -35.08 3.24 36.43
C PRO A 928 -36.58 3.57 36.65
N PRO A 929 -37.33 3.93 35.59
CA PRO A 929 -38.71 4.38 35.72
C PRO A 929 -39.63 3.24 36.16
N GLY A 930 -40.60 3.51 37.05
CA GLY A 930 -41.69 2.58 37.38
C GLY A 930 -41.42 1.57 38.51
N LEU A 931 -40.29 1.66 39.20
CA LEU A 931 -39.82 0.67 40.19
C LEU A 931 -40.41 0.81 41.61
N TYR A 932 -41.01 1.95 42.02
CA TYR A 932 -41.36 2.22 43.43
C TYR A 932 -42.77 2.76 43.74
N SER A 933 -43.26 2.43 44.96
CA SER A 933 -44.56 2.79 45.55
C SER A 933 -44.40 3.81 46.72
N PRO A 934 -45.35 4.75 46.92
CA PRO A 934 -45.26 5.82 47.92
C PRO A 934 -45.71 5.44 49.35
N THR A 935 -46.10 4.19 49.65
CA THR A 935 -46.76 3.81 50.93
C THR A 935 -46.05 2.75 51.80
N GLN A 936 -44.77 2.97 52.19
CA GLN A 936 -43.94 2.23 53.21
C GLN A 936 -43.21 0.91 52.80
N PRO A 937 -42.37 0.28 53.68
CA PRO A 937 -41.03 0.66 54.15
C PRO A 937 -39.87 0.02 53.34
N GLY A 938 -38.62 0.12 53.83
CA GLY A 938 -37.36 -0.16 53.11
C GLY A 938 -37.00 -1.64 52.94
N PHE A 939 -36.03 -1.94 52.05
CA PHE A 939 -35.23 -3.18 52.09
C PHE A 939 -34.27 -3.23 53.31
N GLY A 940 -34.46 -2.32 54.27
CA GLY A 940 -33.53 -2.01 55.37
C GLY A 940 -33.49 -3.03 56.51
N ASP A 941 -34.29 -4.09 56.48
CA ASP A 941 -34.26 -5.11 57.54
C ASP A 941 -33.28 -6.25 57.25
N LEU A 942 -32.50 -6.16 56.17
CA LEU A 942 -31.50 -7.19 55.86
C LEU A 942 -30.06 -6.80 56.24
N TYR A 943 -29.67 -5.51 56.27
CA TYR A 943 -28.30 -5.12 56.60
C TYR A 943 -28.20 -3.70 57.20
N GLY A 944 -27.46 -3.56 58.30
CA GLY A 944 -27.19 -2.29 58.98
C GLY A 944 -26.22 -1.36 58.23
N ASP A 945 -25.93 -0.20 58.84
CA ASP A 945 -25.31 1.02 58.30
C ASP A 945 -23.90 0.92 57.66
N GLN A 946 -23.38 -0.28 57.35
CA GLN A 946 -22.10 -0.46 56.67
C GLN A 946 -22.29 -1.05 55.27
N ILE A 947 -22.60 -0.18 54.30
CA ILE A 947 -22.54 -0.49 52.87
C ILE A 947 -21.13 -0.12 52.38
N PRO A 948 -20.25 -1.08 52.01
CA PRO A 948 -18.92 -0.74 51.51
C PRO A 948 -18.98 -0.14 50.09
N ASP A 949 -17.91 0.53 49.67
CA ASP A 949 -17.77 1.29 48.40
C ASP A 949 -17.66 0.39 47.15
N TRP A 950 -18.65 -0.50 46.95
CA TRP A 950 -18.71 -1.46 45.85
C TRP A 950 -19.54 -0.97 44.65
N SER A 951 -20.02 0.28 44.65
CA SER A 951 -20.82 0.86 43.55
C SER A 951 -20.07 0.86 42.21
N ALA A 952 -18.74 0.98 42.24
CA ALA A 952 -17.89 0.98 41.06
C ALA A 952 -18.00 -0.31 40.21
N HIS A 953 -18.33 -1.46 40.82
CA HIS A 953 -18.51 -2.73 40.10
C HIS A 953 -19.79 -2.72 39.25
N TRP A 954 -20.93 -2.41 39.86
CA TRP A 954 -22.23 -2.37 39.17
C TRP A 954 -22.33 -1.21 38.17
N GLU A 955 -21.72 -0.07 38.47
CA GLU A 955 -21.56 1.04 37.52
C GLU A 955 -20.73 0.65 36.29
N ARG A 956 -19.69 -0.18 36.47
CA ARG A 956 -18.93 -0.76 35.36
C ARG A 956 -19.78 -1.72 34.54
N MET A 957 -20.57 -2.59 35.16
CA MET A 957 -21.46 -3.51 34.46
C MET A 957 -22.48 -2.76 33.60
N ILE A 958 -23.11 -1.72 34.14
CA ILE A 958 -24.05 -0.85 33.41
C ILE A 958 -23.36 -0.14 32.25
N ARG A 959 -22.17 0.40 32.48
CA ARG A 959 -21.38 1.05 31.43
C ARG A 959 -21.02 0.09 30.29
N VAL A 960 -20.74 -1.18 30.61
CA VAL A 960 -20.32 -2.19 29.63
C VAL A 960 -21.51 -2.80 28.88
N TYR A 961 -22.66 -2.96 29.53
CA TYR A 961 -23.78 -3.75 29.01
C TYR A 961 -25.04 -2.96 28.63
N LEU A 962 -25.26 -1.79 29.24
CA LEU A 962 -26.49 -1.00 29.02
C LEU A 962 -26.29 0.27 28.22
N LEU A 963 -25.04 0.75 28.08
CA LEU A 963 -24.79 1.96 27.31
C LEU A 963 -25.30 1.79 25.88
N GLY A 964 -25.94 2.85 25.35
CA GLY A 964 -26.55 2.88 24.01
C GLY A 964 -27.60 1.80 23.74
N ARG A 965 -28.14 1.16 24.77
CA ARG A 965 -29.37 0.37 24.75
C ARG A 965 -30.54 1.21 25.24
N MET A 966 -31.75 0.74 24.97
CA MET A 966 -32.98 1.36 25.44
C MET A 966 -33.71 0.39 26.37
N LEU A 967 -34.02 0.87 27.57
CA LEU A 967 -34.93 0.17 28.48
C LEU A 967 -36.35 0.39 27.97
N PHE A 968 -37.15 -0.67 27.87
CA PHE A 968 -38.52 -0.57 27.39
C PHE A 968 -39.49 -1.42 28.20
N ARG A 969 -40.77 -1.03 28.13
CA ARG A 969 -41.89 -1.81 28.64
C ARG A 969 -42.92 -2.03 27.55
N THR A 970 -43.46 -3.24 27.50
CA THR A 970 -44.53 -3.63 26.56
C THR A 970 -45.92 -3.34 27.12
N ARG A 971 -46.97 -3.41 26.28
CA ARG A 971 -48.37 -3.12 26.67
C ARG A 971 -48.92 -4.01 27.79
N ARG A 972 -48.52 -5.27 27.84
CA ARG A 972 -48.87 -6.21 28.91
C ARG A 972 -47.97 -6.05 30.13
N GLY A 973 -46.92 -5.22 30.04
CA GLY A 973 -46.02 -4.90 31.14
C GLY A 973 -44.73 -5.72 31.16
N TYR A 974 -44.35 -6.46 30.12
CA TYR A 974 -43.02 -7.09 30.12
C TYR A 974 -41.93 -6.03 30.07
N LEU A 975 -40.91 -6.18 30.91
CA LEU A 975 -39.71 -5.35 30.94
C LEU A 975 -38.65 -5.93 30.00
N GLY A 976 -38.02 -5.08 29.20
CA GLY A 976 -36.98 -5.50 28.28
C GLY A 976 -35.89 -4.46 28.06
N LEU A 977 -34.82 -4.92 27.41
CA LEU A 977 -33.69 -4.12 26.96
C LEU A 977 -33.51 -4.36 25.46
N GLY A 978 -33.46 -3.30 24.67
CA GLY A 978 -33.32 -3.38 23.21
C GLY A 978 -32.31 -2.38 22.66
N THR A 979 -32.18 -2.33 21.34
CA THR A 979 -31.31 -1.38 20.62
C THR A 979 -31.81 0.07 20.76
N ARG A 980 -30.97 1.07 20.49
CA ARG A 980 -31.36 2.49 20.55
C ARG A 980 -32.43 2.88 19.53
N GLY A 981 -32.69 2.04 18.52
CA GLY A 981 -33.67 2.30 17.46
C GLY A 981 -35.13 2.04 17.84
N LEU A 982 -35.43 1.54 19.05
CA LEU A 982 -36.80 1.22 19.47
C LEU A 982 -37.71 2.45 19.48
N MET A 983 -38.96 2.24 19.07
CA MET A 983 -40.04 3.23 19.12
C MET A 983 -41.30 2.62 19.74
N GLU A 984 -42.15 3.48 20.31
CA GLU A 984 -43.49 3.08 20.75
C GLU A 984 -44.29 2.54 19.55
N GLY A 985 -44.93 1.39 19.73
CA GLY A 985 -45.67 0.70 18.66
C GLY A 985 -44.87 -0.39 17.92
N ASP A 986 -43.56 -0.50 18.14
CA ASP A 986 -42.77 -1.61 17.60
C ASP A 986 -43.24 -2.96 18.17
N LEU A 987 -43.17 -4.02 17.37
CA LEU A 987 -43.56 -5.36 17.74
C LEU A 987 -42.38 -6.12 18.34
N VAL A 988 -42.56 -6.71 19.51
CA VAL A 988 -41.63 -7.70 20.06
C VAL A 988 -42.05 -9.08 19.55
N CYS A 989 -41.16 -9.78 18.87
CA CYS A 989 -41.43 -11.06 18.22
C CYS A 989 -40.38 -12.11 18.60
N VAL A 990 -40.78 -13.37 18.73
CA VAL A 990 -39.85 -14.51 18.73
C VAL A 990 -39.84 -15.07 17.31
N LEU A 991 -38.72 -14.89 16.61
CA LEU A 991 -38.49 -15.47 15.28
C LEU A 991 -37.90 -16.88 15.43
N PHE A 992 -38.39 -17.85 14.68
CA PHE A 992 -37.88 -19.23 14.77
C PHE A 992 -36.43 -19.31 14.29
N GLY A 993 -35.61 -20.13 14.94
CA GLY A 993 -34.17 -20.15 14.73
C GLY A 993 -33.43 -19.03 15.48
N GLY A 994 -34.16 -18.18 16.21
CA GLY A 994 -33.64 -17.08 16.99
C GLY A 994 -33.70 -17.39 18.49
N ASN A 995 -32.55 -17.38 19.16
CA ASN A 995 -32.46 -17.64 20.60
C ASN A 995 -32.99 -16.49 21.49
N VAL A 996 -33.31 -15.34 20.91
CA VAL A 996 -33.80 -14.14 21.61
C VAL A 996 -35.02 -13.53 20.92
N PRO A 997 -35.81 -12.71 21.64
CA PRO A 997 -36.77 -11.82 21.00
C PRO A 997 -36.12 -10.79 20.07
N PHE A 998 -36.78 -10.50 18.95
CA PHE A 998 -36.43 -9.44 18.00
C PHE A 998 -37.52 -8.38 17.98
N VAL A 999 -37.14 -7.15 17.67
CA VAL A 999 -38.06 -6.02 17.55
C VAL A 999 -38.27 -5.70 16.08
N LEU A 1000 -39.52 -5.71 15.63
CA LEU A 1000 -39.93 -5.45 14.25
C LEU A 1000 -40.81 -4.20 14.15
N ARG A 1001 -40.57 -3.38 13.12
CA ARG A 1001 -41.39 -2.21 12.80
C ARG A 1001 -42.13 -2.42 11.49
N LYS A 1002 -43.44 -2.19 11.46
CA LYS A 1002 -44.22 -2.30 10.22
C LYS A 1002 -43.88 -1.14 9.27
N VAL A 1003 -43.58 -1.44 8.02
CA VAL A 1003 -43.19 -0.47 6.98
C VAL A 1003 -44.37 -0.23 6.03
N GLY A 1004 -44.67 1.02 5.68
CA GLY A 1004 -45.66 1.37 4.64
C GLY A 1004 -47.12 1.41 5.10
N ALA A 1005 -47.42 1.98 6.27
CA ALA A 1005 -48.81 2.27 6.67
C ALA A 1005 -49.40 3.43 5.82
N GLY A 1006 -49.81 3.14 4.58
CA GLY A 1006 -50.51 4.10 3.72
C GLY A 1006 -50.29 3.96 2.21
N GLU A 1007 -49.35 3.16 1.74
CA GLU A 1007 -49.10 2.95 0.30
C GLU A 1007 -49.65 1.59 -0.16
N VAL A 1008 -50.35 1.59 -1.29
CA VAL A 1008 -50.94 0.39 -1.91
C VAL A 1008 -49.80 -0.56 -2.30
N VAL A 1009 -49.58 -1.60 -1.50
CA VAL A 1009 -48.57 -2.63 -1.78
C VAL A 1009 -49.16 -3.62 -2.80
N ASP A 1010 -48.47 -3.82 -3.91
CA ASP A 1010 -48.76 -4.89 -4.87
C ASP A 1010 -48.76 -6.24 -4.12
N ASN A 1011 -49.87 -6.98 -4.18
CA ASN A 1011 -50.18 -8.25 -3.49
C ASN A 1011 -50.57 -8.25 -1.99
N GLY A 1012 -50.66 -7.10 -1.30
CA GLY A 1012 -51.25 -7.03 0.05
C GLY A 1012 -50.46 -7.70 1.19
N GLU A 1013 -49.19 -8.04 1.00
CA GLU A 1013 -48.34 -8.62 2.05
C GLU A 1013 -47.72 -7.55 2.98
N GLU A 1014 -47.74 -7.80 4.29
CA GLU A 1014 -47.12 -6.88 5.27
C GLU A 1014 -45.59 -6.96 5.24
N ARG A 1015 -44.93 -5.80 5.25
CA ARG A 1015 -43.46 -5.67 5.28
C ARG A 1015 -42.99 -5.10 6.62
N TYR A 1016 -41.85 -5.56 7.08
CA TYR A 1016 -41.30 -5.24 8.39
C TYR A 1016 -39.82 -4.85 8.28
N ALA A 1017 -39.40 -3.82 9.01
CA ALA A 1017 -37.99 -3.54 9.25
C ALA A 1017 -37.56 -4.23 10.56
N LEU A 1018 -36.45 -4.95 10.56
CA LEU A 1018 -35.82 -5.44 11.77
C LEU A 1018 -35.18 -4.25 12.48
N VAL A 1019 -35.65 -3.89 13.68
CA VAL A 1019 -35.10 -2.78 14.49
C VAL A 1019 -33.87 -3.24 15.28
N GLY A 1020 -33.88 -4.49 15.72
CA GLY A 1020 -32.77 -5.11 16.43
C GLY A 1020 -33.22 -6.27 17.32
N ASN A 1021 -32.28 -6.80 18.09
CA ASN A 1021 -32.53 -7.79 19.12
C ASN A 1021 -33.05 -7.15 20.42
N ALA A 1022 -33.63 -7.97 21.29
CA ALA A 1022 -34.04 -7.56 22.63
C ALA A 1022 -33.89 -8.71 23.64
N TYR A 1023 -33.57 -8.35 24.89
CA TYR A 1023 -33.82 -9.21 26.05
C TYR A 1023 -35.18 -8.84 26.64
N VAL A 1024 -36.03 -9.84 26.92
CA VAL A 1024 -37.35 -9.62 27.54
C VAL A 1024 -37.55 -10.59 28.69
N HIS A 1025 -37.59 -10.06 29.91
CA HIS A 1025 -37.68 -10.90 31.09
C HIS A 1025 -39.04 -11.59 31.18
N GLY A 1026 -39.03 -12.92 31.32
CA GLY A 1026 -40.22 -13.78 31.28
C GLY A 1026 -40.52 -14.42 29.92
N ILE A 1027 -39.69 -14.16 28.89
CA ILE A 1027 -39.86 -14.70 27.52
C ILE A 1027 -38.65 -15.56 27.07
N MET A 1028 -37.50 -15.41 27.73
CA MET A 1028 -36.23 -16.02 27.31
C MET A 1028 -36.17 -17.56 27.43
N GLU A 1029 -37.16 -18.23 28.03
CA GLU A 1029 -37.17 -19.68 28.28
C GLU A 1029 -38.30 -20.39 27.51
N GLY A 1030 -38.64 -19.88 26.34
CA GLY A 1030 -39.57 -20.54 25.42
C GLY A 1030 -41.06 -20.35 25.75
N GLN A 1031 -41.41 -19.50 26.71
CA GLN A 1031 -42.79 -19.33 27.20
C GLN A 1031 -43.79 -19.10 26.05
N VAL A 1032 -43.42 -18.26 25.08
CA VAL A 1032 -44.26 -17.91 23.92
C VAL A 1032 -44.43 -19.08 22.96
N VAL A 1033 -43.42 -19.94 22.83
CA VAL A 1033 -43.49 -21.17 22.03
C VAL A 1033 -44.38 -22.21 22.70
N LYS A 1034 -44.32 -22.36 24.03
CA LYS A 1034 -45.26 -23.22 24.80
C LYS A 1034 -46.70 -22.77 24.56
N GLU A 1035 -46.97 -21.47 24.67
CA GLU A 1035 -48.29 -20.91 24.41
C GLU A 1035 -48.76 -21.18 22.96
N TRP A 1036 -47.87 -21.11 21.97
CA TRP A 1036 -48.19 -21.49 20.59
C TRP A 1036 -48.50 -22.99 20.44
N LYS A 1037 -47.68 -23.88 21.03
CA LYS A 1037 -47.92 -25.34 21.04
C LYS A 1037 -49.23 -25.71 21.71
N GLU A 1038 -49.67 -24.92 22.69
CA GLU A 1038 -50.98 -25.04 23.37
C GLU A 1038 -52.15 -24.41 22.59
N GLY A 1039 -51.91 -23.80 21.42
CA GLY A 1039 -52.93 -23.17 20.59
C GLY A 1039 -53.38 -21.78 21.08
N LYS A 1040 -52.67 -21.17 22.04
CA LYS A 1040 -52.98 -19.85 22.60
C LYS A 1040 -52.42 -18.69 21.76
N ARG A 1041 -51.57 -18.97 20.76
CA ARG A 1041 -50.99 -18.00 19.83
C ARG A 1041 -50.97 -18.52 18.41
N GLU A 1042 -50.95 -17.60 17.44
CA GLU A 1042 -50.86 -17.91 16.02
C GLU A 1042 -49.46 -17.65 15.47
N ARG A 1043 -48.97 -18.59 14.64
CA ARG A 1043 -47.75 -18.45 13.85
C ARG A 1043 -47.98 -17.46 12.70
N ARG A 1044 -47.04 -16.55 12.46
CA ARG A 1044 -47.04 -15.61 11.34
C ARG A 1044 -45.77 -15.72 10.51
N ILE A 1045 -45.83 -15.28 9.26
CA ILE A 1045 -44.67 -15.08 8.38
C ILE A 1045 -44.37 -13.58 8.34
N PHE A 1046 -43.12 -13.21 8.61
CA PHE A 1046 -42.64 -11.83 8.56
C PHE A 1046 -41.75 -11.64 7.33
N ASN A 1047 -42.11 -10.66 6.49
CA ASN A 1047 -41.28 -10.22 5.36
C ASN A 1047 -40.35 -9.10 5.82
N LEU A 1048 -39.11 -9.43 6.18
CA LEU A 1048 -38.11 -8.44 6.59
C LEU A 1048 -37.53 -7.75 5.36
N VAL A 1049 -37.54 -6.41 5.32
CA VAL A 1049 -37.10 -5.61 4.15
C VAL A 1049 -35.91 -4.73 4.44
#